data_AF-A0A8C6SL30-F1
#
_entry.id   AF-A0A8C6SL30-F1
#
_cell.length_a   1.000
_cell.length_b   1.000
_cell.length_c   1.000
_cell.angle_alpha   90.00
_cell.angle_beta   90.00
_cell.angle_gamma   90.00
#
_symmetry.space_group_name_H-M   'P 1'
#
loop_
_entity.id
_entity.type
_entity.pdbx_description
1 polymer ?
#
loop_
_entity_poly.entity_id
_entity_poly.type
_entity_poly.pdbx_seq_one_letter_code
_entity_poly.pdbx_strand_id
1 'polypeptide(L)'
;MASVEEDSVSVHSAGRTPKEPLGMVKSLRSSFRKAASKSPLSPVNKTPKTKDNQDSTCPPSPNPSIGSLSPLKNMSFFQKKDSFSSPSPKNKGMPRSSTDPNFGTNTLLQRGAQKSRSWFGTKKERKDLTVPESEGLQEEERDIKPCEEEVEEGEEELEEEMEEVYKLPELPHTPLSVMQINKLIENEVFEEAYVNLLALRQEFQSEASECGADAPITLAKKEKDLNLLYSELKGKVCTIVRDSNSVPARNKKLLEFVSRIIQEEERRAADLGALPGSWMDFWRSAVRDGVQTKVDRVQLETRDQNTSWLAVHLGILGETVVSDLEGVRRELRWSYPPSFRVFSEYVRSYNAVLGRHVKRLETQTTEKKDIHALLNWVLNRYKSESVMGHVSLQVDMREETVELELEPEFITQLKDKYCNKVKEDMRAALDNITKLEHSEFWRDRKEPEATEEGVLLSDMHMDIWTQVKGVITHSRVLELEHRVSCSCLQELRQFPKRFDSEFRRQCDVLRPQRIWTQYHITYINSFSTLLEHMEGYRQACPSEVESLSNEIKWFTVGLLQDLQDQFKEHVKIPLRRMMTRKWLSNDEDFKVLYQGTDELSAHCSVMKKPHSQELASALHLHVSQEYLGQLMKNNYSCKNRKHEKAANKIRTQWGELQELFRHMESSHEWLYPIGGALCDIIGQKHASEIKNHLWPIVLHCPDFSRKHLVAVLWFRGLVRGREHRQILQNLSALKKDIPIPDKKRVLFSEMQVTVNTDCFTNLPFSCLSFIPQN
;
A
#
# COMPACT_ATOMS: atom_id res chain seq x y z
N MET A 1 3.90 -54.40 -39.73
CA MET A 1 4.90 -54.66 -40.79
C MET A 1 5.86 -53.48 -40.80
N ALA A 2 7.17 -53.72 -40.88
CA ALA A 2 8.26 -52.73 -40.76
C ALA A 2 8.30 -52.02 -39.37
N SER A 3 9.45 -51.66 -38.74
CA SER A 3 10.77 -51.19 -39.24
C SER A 3 10.65 -49.78 -39.85
N VAL A 4 11.48 -48.78 -39.56
CA VAL A 4 12.94 -48.64 -39.36
C VAL A 4 13.12 -47.44 -38.38
N GLU A 5 13.91 -47.44 -37.29
CA GLU A 5 15.38 -47.54 -37.13
C GLU A 5 16.16 -46.32 -37.70
N GLU A 6 16.54 -45.36 -36.86
CA GLU A 6 17.57 -44.37 -37.21
C GLU A 6 18.30 -43.87 -35.94
N ASP A 7 19.58 -43.52 -36.06
CA ASP A 7 20.52 -43.43 -34.94
C ASP A 7 21.28 -42.07 -34.89
N SER A 8 21.94 -41.84 -33.76
CA SER A 8 22.65 -40.64 -33.29
C SER A 8 23.35 -39.71 -34.31
N VAL A 9 23.19 -38.39 -34.07
CA VAL A 9 24.29 -37.42 -34.14
C VAL A 9 24.23 -36.48 -32.93
N SER A 10 25.36 -36.32 -32.23
CA SER A 10 25.49 -35.42 -31.08
C SER A 10 26.07 -34.06 -31.46
N VAL A 11 25.52 -32.97 -30.90
CA VAL A 11 26.21 -31.66 -30.84
C VAL A 11 26.21 -31.14 -29.41
N HIS A 12 27.38 -31.11 -28.78
CA HIS A 12 27.57 -30.42 -27.50
C HIS A 12 27.64 -28.90 -27.71
N SER A 13 26.64 -28.16 -27.22
CA SER A 13 26.76 -26.72 -26.96
C SER A 13 26.71 -26.45 -25.46
N ALA A 14 27.82 -26.01 -24.88
CA ALA A 14 27.94 -25.73 -23.44
C ALA A 14 27.26 -24.41 -23.06
N GLY A 15 25.92 -24.42 -23.00
CA GLY A 15 25.11 -23.29 -22.58
C GLY A 15 25.29 -22.93 -21.11
N ARG A 16 26.26 -22.06 -20.80
CA ARG A 16 26.32 -21.38 -19.49
C ARG A 16 25.08 -20.50 -19.35
N THR A 17 24.17 -20.88 -18.46
CA THR A 17 23.14 -19.95 -17.98
C THR A 17 23.82 -18.77 -17.27
N PRO A 18 23.40 -17.52 -17.52
CA PRO A 18 23.95 -16.37 -16.82
C PRO A 18 23.53 -16.42 -15.36
N LYS A 19 24.50 -16.57 -14.45
CA LYS A 19 24.26 -16.30 -13.03
C LYS A 19 24.03 -14.80 -12.88
N GLU A 20 22.80 -14.38 -12.61
CA GLU A 20 22.55 -13.04 -12.10
C GLU A 20 23.37 -12.84 -10.83
N PRO A 21 24.20 -11.79 -10.74
CA PRO A 21 25.04 -11.58 -9.56
C PRO A 21 24.14 -11.21 -8.38
N LEU A 22 24.38 -11.85 -7.23
CA LEU A 22 23.59 -11.67 -6.00
C LEU A 22 23.43 -10.20 -5.55
N GLY A 23 24.37 -9.34 -5.95
CA GLY A 23 24.30 -7.88 -5.75
C GLY A 23 23.17 -7.18 -6.51
N MET A 24 22.73 -7.70 -7.67
CA MET A 24 21.59 -7.15 -8.42
C MET A 24 20.26 -7.42 -7.69
N VAL A 25 20.14 -8.58 -7.04
CA VAL A 25 18.95 -8.97 -6.27
C VAL A 25 18.84 -8.18 -4.96
N LYS A 26 19.96 -8.03 -4.24
CA LYS A 26 20.05 -7.09 -3.11
C LYS A 26 19.84 -5.63 -3.54
N SER A 27 20.27 -5.25 -4.74
CA SER A 27 19.95 -3.94 -5.31
C SER A 27 18.44 -3.76 -5.52
N LEU A 28 17.73 -4.79 -6.00
CA LEU A 28 16.27 -4.79 -6.15
C LEU A 28 15.53 -4.66 -4.82
N ARG A 29 15.84 -5.45 -3.77
CA ARG A 29 15.30 -5.21 -2.41
C ARG A 29 15.58 -3.79 -1.94
N SER A 30 16.81 -3.30 -2.16
CA SER A 30 17.16 -1.91 -1.83
C SER A 30 16.37 -0.89 -2.66
N SER A 31 15.96 -1.22 -3.89
CA SER A 31 15.20 -0.33 -4.77
C SER A 31 13.75 -0.19 -4.32
N PHE A 32 13.09 -1.30 -3.96
CA PHE A 32 11.75 -1.26 -3.35
C PHE A 32 11.75 -0.41 -2.07
N ARG A 33 12.71 -0.66 -1.16
CA ARG A 33 12.83 0.13 0.09
C ARG A 33 13.23 1.58 -0.15
N LYS A 34 14.12 1.87 -1.12
CA LYS A 34 14.53 3.24 -1.46
C LYS A 34 13.42 4.04 -2.11
N ALA A 35 12.60 3.43 -2.97
CA ALA A 35 11.48 4.10 -3.64
C ALA A 35 10.47 4.68 -2.63
N ALA A 36 10.12 3.91 -1.60
CA ALA A 36 9.27 4.39 -0.51
C ALA A 36 9.96 5.40 0.43
N SER A 37 11.31 5.36 0.54
CA SER A 37 12.07 6.28 1.40
C SER A 37 12.31 7.68 0.81
N LYS A 38 12.05 7.88 -0.50
CA LYS A 38 12.38 9.12 -1.22
C LYS A 38 11.26 10.16 -1.23
N SER A 39 10.10 9.88 -0.64
CA SER A 39 9.06 10.88 -0.40
C SER A 39 9.58 11.94 0.60
N PRO A 40 9.48 13.26 0.31
CA PRO A 40 9.87 14.29 1.26
C PRO A 40 8.94 14.33 2.49
N LEU A 41 9.38 15.04 3.54
CA LEU A 41 8.71 15.25 4.84
C LEU A 41 8.77 14.07 5.83
N SER A 42 9.94 13.89 6.45
CA SER A 42 10.12 13.10 7.68
C SER A 42 9.73 13.91 8.94
N PRO A 43 8.85 13.41 9.82
CA PRO A 43 8.64 14.01 11.14
C PRO A 43 9.87 13.88 12.05
N VAL A 44 10.19 14.91 12.83
CA VAL A 44 11.31 14.89 13.77
C VAL A 44 10.88 14.23 15.08
N ASN A 45 11.45 13.06 15.40
CA ASN A 45 11.27 12.42 16.70
C ASN A 45 11.91 13.25 17.83
N LYS A 46 11.09 14.01 18.56
CA LYS A 46 11.45 14.57 19.88
C LYS A 46 10.80 13.75 20.98
N THR A 47 11.59 12.96 21.69
CA THR A 47 11.16 12.26 22.91
C THR A 47 10.83 13.26 24.02
N PRO A 48 9.65 13.22 24.65
CA PRO A 48 9.41 13.93 25.90
C PRO A 48 10.23 13.28 27.02
N LYS A 49 11.02 14.09 27.75
CA LYS A 49 11.55 13.69 29.06
C LYS A 49 10.61 14.20 30.15
N THR A 50 9.72 13.35 30.63
CA THR A 50 9.03 13.62 31.90
C THR A 50 10.01 13.41 33.03
N LYS A 51 10.12 14.39 33.95
CA LYS A 51 10.74 14.19 35.25
C LYS A 51 9.61 14.01 36.25
N ASP A 52 9.62 12.90 36.97
CA ASP A 52 9.03 12.82 38.31
C ASP A 52 10.17 12.53 39.28
N ASN A 53 10.10 13.10 40.48
CA ASN A 53 11.19 13.04 41.45
C ASN A 53 10.64 13.18 42.87
N GLN A 54 11.06 12.24 43.74
CA GLN A 54 10.71 12.15 45.17
C GLN A 54 9.23 11.74 45.43
N ASP A 55 8.92 10.95 46.47
CA ASP A 55 9.62 10.87 47.75
C ASP A 55 10.02 9.45 48.26
N SER A 56 10.97 9.47 49.21
CA SER A 56 11.31 8.52 50.30
C SER A 56 10.71 7.09 50.30
N THR A 57 11.45 6.00 50.57
CA THR A 57 12.41 5.85 51.69
C THR A 57 13.43 4.71 51.42
N CYS A 58 14.60 4.76 52.07
CA CYS A 58 15.69 3.75 52.10
C CYS A 58 16.21 3.63 53.56
N PRO A 59 17.20 2.81 53.97
CA PRO A 59 17.99 1.74 53.31
C PRO A 59 17.93 0.45 54.22
N PRO A 60 18.96 -0.44 54.42
CA PRO A 60 20.25 -0.62 53.73
C PRO A 60 20.67 -2.06 53.38
N SER A 61 21.67 -2.16 52.49
CA SER A 61 22.60 -3.29 52.38
C SER A 61 23.79 -3.11 53.34
N PRO A 62 24.54 -4.17 53.66
CA PRO A 62 26.00 -4.08 53.83
C PRO A 62 26.75 -4.69 52.63
N ASN A 63 28.04 -4.37 52.50
CA ASN A 63 28.85 -4.62 51.30
C ASN A 63 30.01 -5.63 51.59
N PRO A 64 31.19 -5.68 50.91
CA PRO A 64 31.78 -6.95 50.49
C PRO A 64 32.95 -7.42 51.37
N SER A 65 33.46 -8.64 51.14
CA SER A 65 34.79 -9.04 51.64
C SER A 65 35.55 -10.08 50.81
N ILE A 66 36.86 -9.86 50.83
CA ILE A 66 37.98 -10.47 50.13
C ILE A 66 38.17 -11.99 50.37
N GLY A 67 38.30 -12.70 49.24
CA GLY A 67 39.13 -13.87 48.90
C GLY A 67 39.99 -14.68 49.91
N SER A 68 40.24 -15.94 49.54
CA SER A 68 41.52 -16.64 49.80
C SER A 68 41.70 -17.97 49.04
N LEU A 69 42.97 -18.26 48.71
CA LEU A 69 43.64 -19.58 48.55
C LEU A 69 43.16 -20.62 47.50
N SER A 70 44.09 -20.90 46.57
CA SER A 70 44.23 -22.18 45.84
C SER A 70 44.95 -23.23 46.74
N PRO A 71 45.08 -24.55 46.37
CA PRO A 71 46.08 -24.92 45.34
C PRO A 71 45.85 -26.22 44.51
N LEU A 72 46.54 -26.27 43.38
CA LEU A 72 47.23 -27.44 42.75
C LEU A 72 46.53 -28.81 42.62
N LYS A 73 46.45 -29.28 41.37
CA LYS A 73 47.19 -30.51 40.99
C LYS A 73 47.61 -30.51 39.52
N ASN A 74 48.92 -30.64 39.28
CA ASN A 74 49.49 -30.86 37.96
C ASN A 74 49.36 -32.32 37.54
N MET A 75 49.12 -32.56 36.25
CA MET A 75 49.79 -33.63 35.49
C MET A 75 50.07 -33.14 34.07
N SER A 76 51.34 -32.92 33.75
CA SER A 76 51.85 -32.78 32.38
C SER A 76 52.78 -33.94 32.09
N PHE A 77 52.72 -34.56 30.91
CA PHE A 77 53.79 -35.31 30.22
C PHE A 77 53.19 -35.69 28.84
N PHE A 78 53.81 -35.49 27.67
CA PHE A 78 55.06 -34.81 27.32
C PHE A 78 55.11 -34.51 25.79
N GLN A 79 56.00 -33.58 25.38
CA GLN A 79 56.92 -33.60 24.21
C GLN A 79 56.54 -34.36 22.91
N LYS A 80 56.91 -33.95 21.67
CA LYS A 80 58.00 -33.11 21.08
C LYS A 80 57.68 -32.97 19.56
N LYS A 81 58.27 -32.13 18.70
CA LYS A 81 59.04 -30.85 18.77
C LYS A 81 59.29 -30.35 17.33
N ASP A 82 59.55 -29.04 17.16
CA ASP A 82 60.53 -28.41 16.26
C ASP A 82 60.53 -28.64 14.72
N SER A 83 60.99 -27.69 13.87
CA SER A 83 61.25 -26.24 14.00
C SER A 83 61.67 -25.61 12.65
N PHE A 84 62.00 -24.31 12.68
CA PHE A 84 62.69 -23.48 11.66
C PHE A 84 61.87 -22.94 10.48
N SER A 85 62.14 -21.74 9.93
CA SER A 85 62.49 -20.43 10.54
C SER A 85 62.50 -19.33 9.46
N SER A 86 62.25 -18.08 9.86
CA SER A 86 62.38 -16.85 9.04
C SER A 86 63.84 -16.57 8.59
N PRO A 87 64.09 -15.64 7.62
CA PRO A 87 64.02 -14.20 7.90
C PRO A 87 63.53 -13.27 6.74
N SER A 88 63.40 -11.98 7.05
CA SER A 88 63.27 -10.83 6.12
C SER A 88 64.67 -10.18 5.87
N PRO A 89 64.93 -9.01 5.20
CA PRO A 89 64.27 -7.69 5.43
C PRO A 89 64.32 -6.53 4.35
N LYS A 90 63.60 -5.43 4.66
CA LYS A 90 63.96 -3.97 4.53
C LYS A 90 63.90 -3.16 3.20
N ASN A 91 63.65 -1.84 3.43
CA ASN A 91 63.99 -0.61 2.64
C ASN A 91 63.15 -0.27 1.38
N LYS A 92 62.98 1.00 0.94
CA LYS A 92 62.91 2.37 1.55
C LYS A 92 62.63 3.39 0.41
N GLY A 93 61.85 4.48 0.59
CA GLY A 93 61.88 5.59 -0.41
C GLY A 93 60.78 6.68 -0.37
N MET A 94 61.22 7.95 -0.34
CA MET A 94 60.57 9.26 -0.62
C MET A 94 61.73 10.29 -0.78
N PRO A 95 61.57 11.54 -1.29
CA PRO A 95 60.44 12.24 -1.94
C PRO A 95 60.86 12.94 -3.28
N ARG A 96 60.22 14.07 -3.66
CA ARG A 96 60.63 15.13 -4.64
C ARG A 96 60.37 14.86 -6.15
N SER A 97 60.21 15.85 -7.04
CA SER A 97 59.79 17.29 -6.91
C SER A 97 59.66 17.99 -8.28
N SER A 98 58.69 18.91 -8.43
CA SER A 98 58.61 19.97 -9.49
C SER A 98 58.52 19.47 -10.96
N THR A 99 58.27 20.29 -11.99
CA THR A 99 58.22 21.77 -12.10
C THR A 99 57.21 22.19 -13.20
N ASP A 100 56.44 23.26 -13.00
CA ASP A 100 55.89 24.09 -14.10
C ASP A 100 57.00 24.95 -14.72
N PRO A 101 56.88 25.40 -15.97
CA PRO A 101 56.55 26.82 -16.17
C PRO A 101 55.57 27.04 -17.35
N ASN A 102 54.40 27.65 -17.12
CA ASN A 102 54.20 29.10 -16.97
C ASN A 102 54.49 29.93 -18.24
N PHE A 103 53.44 30.50 -18.85
CA PHE A 103 53.18 31.93 -19.13
C PHE A 103 51.86 31.97 -19.97
N GLY A 104 50.90 32.88 -19.81
CA GLY A 104 50.89 34.25 -19.29
C GLY A 104 50.30 35.13 -20.41
N THR A 105 49.27 35.96 -20.21
CA THR A 105 49.25 37.22 -19.44
C THR A 105 47.83 37.53 -18.92
N ASN A 106 47.62 37.89 -17.64
CA ASN A 106 47.56 39.25 -17.05
C ASN A 106 46.29 40.06 -17.45
N THR A 107 45.62 40.89 -16.63
CA THR A 107 45.65 41.27 -15.19
C THR A 107 44.33 42.05 -14.88
N LEU A 108 43.93 42.48 -13.66
CA LEU A 108 44.55 42.56 -12.32
C LEU A 108 43.50 42.33 -11.20
N LEU A 109 43.69 42.96 -10.03
CA LEU A 109 42.87 42.92 -8.80
C LEU A 109 42.08 44.26 -8.61
N GLN A 110 41.08 44.41 -7.72
CA GLN A 110 41.17 44.32 -6.25
C GLN A 110 39.85 44.19 -5.47
N ARG A 111 39.96 43.51 -4.30
CA ARG A 111 39.27 43.67 -2.98
C ARG A 111 37.74 43.77 -2.90
N GLY A 112 37.04 43.17 -1.92
CA GLY A 112 37.47 42.22 -0.87
C GLY A 112 36.65 42.28 0.43
N ALA A 113 36.44 41.12 1.07
CA ALA A 113 35.76 40.91 2.37
C ALA A 113 34.22 41.19 2.39
N GLN A 114 33.40 40.71 3.33
CA GLN A 114 33.64 39.89 4.53
C GLN A 114 32.45 38.94 4.87
N LYS A 115 32.61 38.08 5.90
CA LYS A 115 31.71 36.98 6.31
C LYS A 115 30.44 37.42 7.07
N SER A 116 29.39 36.58 7.06
CA SER A 116 28.69 36.14 8.29
C SER A 116 27.94 34.79 8.11
N ARG A 117 27.40 34.25 9.21
CA ARG A 117 26.58 33.01 9.37
C ARG A 117 25.78 33.12 10.69
N SER A 118 24.75 32.28 10.88
CA SER A 118 24.00 32.07 12.17
C SER A 118 23.06 33.22 12.60
N TRP A 119 21.97 33.02 13.38
CA TRP A 119 21.20 31.79 13.71
C TRP A 119 19.75 32.12 14.22
N PHE A 120 19.05 31.14 14.81
CA PHE A 120 17.65 31.17 15.27
C PHE A 120 17.27 32.18 16.39
N GLY A 121 15.97 32.53 16.43
CA GLY A 121 15.21 32.91 17.64
C GLY A 121 14.52 34.29 17.58
N THR A 122 13.41 34.59 18.28
CA THR A 122 12.41 33.76 19.00
C THR A 122 11.13 34.59 19.22
N LYS A 123 9.92 34.01 19.19
CA LYS A 123 8.69 34.69 19.67
C LYS A 123 8.48 34.44 21.18
N LYS A 124 8.05 35.46 21.93
CA LYS A 124 7.51 35.34 23.30
C LYS A 124 6.56 36.52 23.62
N GLU A 125 5.51 36.25 24.38
CA GLU A 125 4.42 37.21 24.68
C GLU A 125 4.62 37.99 26.00
N ARG A 126 4.03 39.18 26.05
CA ARG A 126 3.30 39.82 27.18
C ARG A 126 2.34 40.84 26.54
N LYS A 127 1.01 40.81 26.68
CA LYS A 127 0.05 40.79 27.81
C LYS A 127 -0.34 42.16 28.39
N ASP A 128 -1.66 42.41 28.28
CA ASP A 128 -2.57 43.09 29.22
C ASP A 128 -2.81 44.62 29.17
N LEU A 129 -4.13 44.95 29.10
CA LEU A 129 -4.87 46.07 29.73
C LEU A 129 -5.11 47.44 29.01
N THR A 130 -6.34 47.53 28.44
CA THR A 130 -7.37 48.62 28.55
C THR A 130 -7.23 50.05 27.98
N VAL A 131 -8.23 50.38 27.14
CA VAL A 131 -8.95 51.64 26.83
C VAL A 131 -9.40 52.40 28.11
N PRO A 132 -9.66 53.75 28.15
CA PRO A 132 -9.95 54.76 27.10
C PRO A 132 -8.96 55.99 27.11
N GLU A 133 -9.21 57.29 26.77
CA GLU A 133 -10.40 58.13 26.44
C GLU A 133 -10.01 59.45 25.68
N SER A 134 -11.02 60.17 25.13
CA SER A 134 -11.16 61.65 24.92
C SER A 134 -10.14 62.51 24.12
N GLU A 135 -10.66 63.16 23.07
CA GLU A 135 -10.61 64.61 22.73
C GLU A 135 -9.28 65.41 22.62
N GLY A 136 -9.14 66.17 21.51
CA GLY A 136 -9.13 67.65 21.63
C GLY A 136 -7.88 68.46 21.24
N LEU A 137 -7.84 68.89 19.97
CA LEU A 137 -7.35 70.21 19.48
C LEU A 137 -5.84 70.62 19.51
N GLN A 138 -5.47 71.28 18.39
CA GLN A 138 -4.52 72.41 18.23
C GLN A 138 -2.99 72.20 18.34
N GLU A 139 -2.32 72.32 17.18
CA GLU A 139 -1.45 73.46 16.78
C GLU A 139 -0.65 74.15 17.91
N GLU A 140 0.67 74.40 17.78
CA GLU A 140 1.33 75.14 16.68
C GLU A 140 2.74 74.62 16.29
N GLU A 141 3.07 74.86 15.01
CA GLU A 141 4.31 75.43 14.43
C GLU A 141 5.61 75.65 15.27
N ARG A 142 6.83 75.70 14.68
CA ARG A 142 7.24 75.81 13.26
C ARG A 142 8.69 75.30 12.99
N ASP A 143 8.97 75.09 11.70
CA ASP A 143 10.26 75.16 10.98
C ASP A 143 11.48 74.33 11.43
N ILE A 144 11.95 73.46 10.52
CA ILE A 144 13.24 73.58 9.79
C ILE A 144 13.16 72.74 8.50
N LYS A 145 13.60 73.30 7.36
CA LYS A 145 13.66 72.62 6.06
C LYS A 145 14.83 71.61 5.95
N PRO A 146 14.61 70.43 5.35
CA PRO A 146 15.59 69.73 4.52
C PRO A 146 15.52 70.20 3.04
N CYS A 147 16.50 69.81 2.22
CA CYS A 147 16.56 70.13 0.79
C CYS A 147 15.83 69.10 -0.09
N GLU A 148 15.51 69.50 -1.32
CA GLU A 148 15.03 68.61 -2.38
C GLU A 148 16.13 67.64 -2.82
N GLU A 149 15.82 66.33 -2.88
CA GLU A 149 16.46 65.38 -3.78
C GLU A 149 15.35 64.79 -4.67
N GLU A 150 15.57 64.79 -5.98
CA GLU A 150 14.54 64.46 -6.97
C GLU A 150 14.24 62.96 -6.98
N VAL A 151 13.04 62.59 -6.57
CA VAL A 151 12.43 61.31 -6.92
C VAL A 151 11.66 61.52 -8.22
N GLU A 152 12.01 60.78 -9.27
CA GLU A 152 11.13 60.66 -10.43
C GLU A 152 9.85 59.93 -10.00
N GLU A 153 8.81 60.71 -9.66
CA GLU A 153 7.44 60.20 -9.63
C GLU A 153 7.05 59.83 -11.06
N GLY A 154 7.29 58.57 -11.42
CA GLY A 154 6.70 57.97 -12.60
C GLY A 154 5.18 57.94 -12.40
N GLU A 155 4.50 58.90 -13.03
CA GLU A 155 3.04 59.03 -12.98
C GLU A 155 2.40 57.71 -13.42
N GLU A 156 1.77 56.98 -12.49
CA GLU A 156 0.82 55.93 -12.87
C GLU A 156 -0.39 56.63 -13.51
N GLU A 157 -0.37 56.75 -14.84
CA GLU A 157 -1.53 57.21 -15.62
C GLU A 157 -2.76 56.38 -15.20
N LEU A 158 -3.68 57.00 -14.48
CA LEU A 158 -4.94 56.39 -14.09
C LEU A 158 -5.79 56.20 -15.36
N GLU A 159 -5.69 55.02 -15.96
CA GLU A 159 -6.47 54.67 -17.15
C GLU A 159 -7.98 54.78 -16.84
N GLU A 160 -8.62 55.84 -17.35
CA GLU A 160 -10.03 56.12 -17.09
C GLU A 160 -10.92 54.97 -17.57
N GLU A 161 -11.86 54.50 -16.74
CA GLU A 161 -12.83 53.48 -17.16
C GLU A 161 -13.73 54.05 -18.27
N MET A 162 -13.77 53.37 -19.42
CA MET A 162 -14.49 53.88 -20.59
C MET A 162 -16.00 54.03 -20.33
N GLU A 163 -16.54 55.21 -20.70
CA GLU A 163 -17.96 55.55 -20.56
C GLU A 163 -18.91 54.46 -21.11
N GLU A 164 -19.90 54.05 -20.30
CA GLU A 164 -20.91 53.08 -20.74
C GLU A 164 -21.92 53.65 -21.77
N VAL A 165 -21.97 54.97 -21.93
CA VAL A 165 -23.01 55.68 -22.70
C VAL A 165 -22.48 56.12 -24.07
N TYR A 166 -22.46 55.19 -25.02
CA TYR A 166 -22.15 55.52 -26.41
C TYR A 166 -23.23 56.43 -27.03
N LYS A 167 -22.80 57.53 -27.65
CA LYS A 167 -23.64 58.39 -28.51
C LYS A 167 -23.27 58.11 -29.96
N LEU A 168 -24.23 57.59 -30.73
CA LEU A 168 -24.05 57.31 -32.15
C LEU A 168 -23.82 58.63 -32.94
N PRO A 169 -22.82 58.70 -33.84
CA PRO A 169 -22.68 59.80 -34.80
C PRO A 169 -23.90 59.96 -35.72
N GLU A 170 -24.04 61.13 -36.35
CA GLU A 170 -25.13 61.40 -37.29
C GLU A 170 -25.07 60.47 -38.52
N LEU A 171 -26.21 59.88 -38.90
CA LEU A 171 -26.29 58.93 -40.00
C LEU A 171 -26.24 59.64 -41.37
N PRO A 172 -25.41 59.18 -42.33
CA PRO A 172 -25.34 59.75 -43.67
C PRO A 172 -26.69 59.70 -44.39
N HIS A 173 -27.11 60.82 -44.98
CA HIS A 173 -28.35 60.91 -45.76
C HIS A 173 -28.37 60.04 -47.03
N THR A 174 -27.20 59.54 -47.46
CA THR A 174 -27.04 58.54 -48.51
C THR A 174 -25.93 57.56 -48.09
N PRO A 175 -26.20 56.26 -47.91
CA PRO A 175 -25.16 55.29 -47.56
C PRO A 175 -24.16 55.08 -48.71
N LEU A 176 -22.92 54.76 -48.35
CA LEU A 176 -21.92 54.27 -49.30
C LEU A 176 -22.37 52.95 -49.97
N SER A 177 -21.86 52.67 -51.16
CA SER A 177 -22.19 51.40 -51.84
C SER A 177 -21.65 50.19 -51.08
N VAL A 178 -22.31 49.05 -51.23
CA VAL A 178 -21.96 47.77 -50.57
C VAL A 178 -20.46 47.44 -50.68
N MET A 179 -19.85 47.62 -51.85
CA MET A 179 -18.42 47.38 -52.04
C MET A 179 -17.51 48.38 -51.28
N GLN A 180 -17.95 49.62 -51.10
CA GLN A 180 -17.22 50.62 -50.30
C GLN A 180 -17.32 50.32 -48.81
N ILE A 181 -18.52 49.97 -48.31
CA ILE A 181 -18.69 49.55 -46.91
C ILE A 181 -17.85 48.31 -46.61
N ASN A 182 -17.88 47.29 -47.49
CA ASN A 182 -17.04 46.09 -47.33
C ASN A 182 -15.55 46.45 -47.28
N LYS A 183 -15.10 47.39 -48.12
CA LYS A 183 -13.71 47.84 -48.12
C LYS A 183 -13.32 48.63 -46.85
N LEU A 184 -14.25 49.33 -46.20
CA LEU A 184 -13.98 49.96 -44.90
C LEU A 184 -13.87 48.91 -43.78
N ILE A 185 -14.73 47.88 -43.82
CA ILE A 185 -14.67 46.69 -42.93
C ILE A 185 -13.35 45.92 -43.11
N GLU A 186 -12.92 45.71 -44.37
CA GLU A 186 -11.63 45.09 -44.71
C GLU A 186 -10.44 45.86 -44.12
N ASN A 187 -10.48 47.21 -44.16
CA ASN A 187 -9.41 48.10 -43.69
C ASN A 187 -9.49 48.49 -42.21
N GLU A 188 -10.35 47.83 -41.41
CA GLU A 188 -10.47 48.06 -39.95
C GLU A 188 -10.99 49.47 -39.58
N VAL A 189 -11.62 50.21 -40.52
CA VAL A 189 -12.19 51.55 -40.31
C VAL A 189 -13.64 51.46 -39.81
N PHE A 190 -13.80 50.95 -38.58
CA PHE A 190 -15.09 50.51 -38.07
C PHE A 190 -16.12 51.63 -37.85
N GLU A 191 -15.69 52.84 -37.47
CA GLU A 191 -16.60 53.97 -37.22
C GLU A 191 -17.35 54.38 -38.50
N GLU A 192 -16.62 54.69 -39.58
CA GLU A 192 -17.21 55.03 -40.89
C GLU A 192 -18.00 53.85 -41.49
N ALA A 193 -17.47 52.63 -41.36
CA ALA A 193 -18.12 51.43 -41.89
C ALA A 193 -19.49 51.19 -41.23
N TYR A 194 -19.55 51.23 -39.91
CA TYR A 194 -20.75 50.89 -39.15
C TYR A 194 -21.83 51.97 -39.26
N VAL A 195 -21.44 53.25 -39.25
CA VAL A 195 -22.35 54.38 -39.47
C VAL A 195 -23.00 54.32 -40.87
N ASN A 196 -22.26 53.91 -41.91
CA ASN A 196 -22.83 53.67 -43.24
C ASN A 196 -23.70 52.39 -43.30
N LEU A 197 -23.34 51.34 -42.56
CA LEU A 197 -24.12 50.10 -42.48
C LEU A 197 -25.49 50.33 -41.82
N LEU A 198 -25.55 51.17 -40.78
CA LEU A 198 -26.80 51.59 -40.15
C LEU A 198 -27.67 52.45 -41.08
N ALA A 199 -27.08 53.37 -41.85
CA ALA A 199 -27.82 54.14 -42.86
C ALA A 199 -28.42 53.23 -43.95
N LEU A 200 -27.67 52.22 -44.43
CA LEU A 200 -28.16 51.22 -45.39
C LEU A 200 -29.29 50.35 -44.80
N ARG A 201 -29.22 50.01 -43.50
CA ARG A 201 -30.29 49.32 -42.78
C ARG A 201 -31.53 50.20 -42.60
N GLN A 202 -31.36 51.50 -42.36
CA GLN A 202 -32.48 52.45 -42.26
C GLN A 202 -33.19 52.62 -43.61
N GLU A 203 -32.44 52.74 -44.71
CA GLU A 203 -32.99 52.76 -46.08
C GLU A 203 -33.83 51.50 -46.36
N PHE A 204 -33.30 50.32 -46.01
CA PHE A 204 -34.02 49.05 -46.10
C PHE A 204 -35.29 49.00 -45.23
N GLN A 205 -35.25 49.53 -44.00
CA GLN A 205 -36.42 49.60 -43.10
C GLN A 205 -37.51 50.54 -43.63
N SER A 206 -37.14 51.67 -44.23
CA SER A 206 -38.10 52.57 -44.89
C SER A 206 -38.74 51.90 -46.10
N GLU A 207 -37.97 51.33 -47.01
CA GLU A 207 -38.51 50.61 -48.18
C GLU A 207 -39.39 49.40 -47.79
N ALA A 208 -39.03 48.67 -46.72
CA ALA A 208 -39.83 47.57 -46.17
C ALA A 208 -41.08 48.03 -45.40
N SER A 209 -41.19 49.31 -45.06
CA SER A 209 -42.39 49.91 -44.47
C SER A 209 -43.33 50.51 -45.53
N GLU A 210 -42.77 50.90 -46.68
CA GLU A 210 -43.54 51.42 -47.83
C GLU A 210 -44.02 50.30 -48.77
N CYS A 211 -43.27 49.21 -48.91
CA CYS A 211 -43.72 48.01 -49.63
C CYS A 211 -44.65 47.15 -48.74
N GLY A 212 -45.88 46.93 -49.22
CA GLY A 212 -46.79 45.93 -48.65
C GLY A 212 -46.39 44.48 -48.97
N ALA A 213 -47.35 43.56 -48.90
CA ALA A 213 -47.11 42.12 -48.96
C ALA A 213 -46.44 41.57 -50.25
N ASP A 214 -46.43 42.32 -51.35
CA ASP A 214 -45.63 42.01 -52.54
C ASP A 214 -44.19 42.54 -52.37
N ALA A 215 -43.36 41.83 -51.61
CA ALA A 215 -41.96 42.17 -51.41
C ALA A 215 -41.18 42.09 -52.74
N PRO A 216 -40.62 43.20 -53.28
CA PRO A 216 -39.97 43.19 -54.57
C PRO A 216 -38.60 42.49 -54.51
N ILE A 217 -38.18 41.90 -55.64
CA ILE A 217 -36.90 41.15 -55.77
C ILE A 217 -35.68 42.02 -55.39
N THR A 218 -35.79 43.34 -55.53
CA THR A 218 -34.78 44.33 -55.08
C THR A 218 -34.60 44.33 -53.56
N LEU A 219 -35.68 44.21 -52.79
CA LEU A 219 -35.65 44.24 -51.33
C LEU A 219 -35.01 42.96 -50.77
N ALA A 220 -35.40 41.80 -51.31
CA ALA A 220 -34.75 40.51 -51.02
C ALA A 220 -33.29 40.42 -51.53
N LYS A 221 -32.84 41.37 -52.37
CA LYS A 221 -31.42 41.55 -52.69
C LYS A 221 -30.73 42.45 -51.66
N LYS A 222 -31.29 43.62 -51.32
CA LYS A 222 -30.75 44.50 -50.27
C LYS A 222 -30.61 43.76 -48.93
N GLU A 223 -31.57 42.91 -48.58
CA GLU A 223 -31.50 42.03 -47.41
C GLU A 223 -30.26 41.11 -47.43
N LYS A 224 -29.92 40.52 -48.59
CA LYS A 224 -28.74 39.65 -48.75
C LYS A 224 -27.44 40.44 -48.73
N ASP A 225 -27.41 41.59 -49.40
CA ASP A 225 -26.25 42.49 -49.42
C ASP A 225 -25.97 43.03 -48.00
N LEU A 226 -27.01 43.34 -47.21
CA LEU A 226 -26.93 43.75 -45.80
C LEU A 226 -26.47 42.60 -44.88
N ASN A 227 -27.03 41.39 -45.03
CA ASN A 227 -26.60 40.21 -44.28
C ASN A 227 -25.14 39.82 -44.57
N LEU A 228 -24.67 40.02 -45.81
CA LEU A 228 -23.27 39.82 -46.17
C LEU A 228 -22.36 40.81 -45.43
N LEU A 229 -22.68 42.11 -45.46
CA LEU A 229 -21.90 43.14 -44.76
C LEU A 229 -21.88 42.93 -43.24
N TYR A 230 -23.00 42.56 -42.61
CA TYR A 230 -23.02 42.19 -41.19
C TYR A 230 -22.22 40.93 -40.90
N SER A 231 -22.18 39.96 -41.82
CA SER A 231 -21.38 38.74 -41.66
C SER A 231 -19.87 39.02 -41.74
N GLU A 232 -19.43 39.86 -42.68
CA GLU A 232 -18.03 40.30 -42.79
C GLU A 232 -17.61 41.19 -41.61
N LEU A 233 -18.47 42.15 -41.21
CA LEU A 233 -18.25 42.97 -40.01
C LEU A 233 -18.10 42.08 -38.76
N LYS A 234 -19.03 41.16 -38.54
CA LYS A 234 -18.96 40.18 -37.45
C LYS A 234 -17.69 39.32 -37.53
N GLY A 235 -17.31 38.85 -38.71
CA GLY A 235 -16.07 38.11 -38.91
C GLY A 235 -14.84 38.90 -38.47
N LYS A 236 -14.72 40.15 -38.92
CA LYS A 236 -13.65 41.08 -38.52
C LYS A 236 -13.65 41.38 -37.02
N VAL A 237 -14.81 41.73 -36.45
CA VAL A 237 -15.01 41.93 -35.01
C VAL A 237 -14.52 40.71 -34.22
N CYS A 238 -14.97 39.51 -34.59
CA CYS A 238 -14.54 38.28 -33.93
C CYS A 238 -13.04 38.02 -34.06
N THR A 239 -12.40 38.33 -35.20
CA THR A 239 -10.93 38.19 -35.32
C THR A 239 -10.15 39.15 -34.41
N ILE A 240 -10.60 40.40 -34.27
CA ILE A 240 -9.96 41.40 -33.40
C ILE A 240 -10.15 41.03 -31.92
N VAL A 241 -11.34 40.57 -31.54
CA VAL A 241 -11.61 40.08 -30.18
C VAL A 241 -10.79 38.83 -29.86
N ARG A 242 -10.65 37.90 -30.81
CA ARG A 242 -9.81 36.69 -30.65
C ARG A 242 -8.34 37.02 -30.43
N ASP A 243 -7.81 37.99 -31.17
CA ASP A 243 -6.38 38.35 -31.14
C ASP A 243 -6.07 39.50 -30.15
N SER A 244 -7.10 40.05 -29.49
CA SER A 244 -7.05 41.19 -28.57
C SER A 244 -5.90 41.10 -27.55
N ASN A 245 -5.95 40.11 -26.66
CA ASN A 245 -4.94 39.83 -25.64
C ASN A 245 -3.67 39.14 -26.22
N SER A 246 -3.42 39.21 -27.52
CA SER A 246 -2.17 38.76 -28.15
C SER A 246 -1.37 39.91 -28.79
N VAL A 247 -2.02 41.03 -29.11
CA VAL A 247 -1.38 42.25 -29.66
C VAL A 247 -2.02 43.52 -29.06
N PRO A 248 -1.96 43.74 -27.73
CA PRO A 248 -2.81 44.73 -27.06
C PRO A 248 -2.61 46.17 -27.58
N ALA A 249 -1.35 46.58 -27.77
CA ALA A 249 -0.97 47.93 -28.21
C ALA A 249 -1.49 48.33 -29.61
N ARG A 250 -1.82 47.38 -30.49
CA ARG A 250 -2.50 47.68 -31.77
C ARG A 250 -4.01 47.84 -31.61
N ASN A 251 -4.58 47.24 -30.57
CA ASN A 251 -5.99 46.92 -30.51
C ASN A 251 -6.83 47.87 -29.65
N LYS A 252 -6.27 48.59 -28.64
CA LYS A 252 -7.04 49.42 -27.68
C LYS A 252 -8.18 50.24 -28.33
N LYS A 253 -7.86 51.15 -29.26
CA LYS A 253 -8.87 51.96 -29.99
C LYS A 253 -9.83 51.15 -30.86
N LEU A 254 -9.40 50.02 -31.42
CA LEU A 254 -10.27 49.14 -32.20
C LEU A 254 -11.24 48.38 -31.30
N LEU A 255 -10.82 48.01 -30.08
CA LEU A 255 -11.66 47.36 -29.08
C LEU A 255 -12.72 48.31 -28.52
N GLU A 256 -12.39 49.59 -28.32
CA GLU A 256 -13.36 50.66 -27.98
C GLU A 256 -14.49 50.75 -29.03
N PHE A 257 -14.15 50.80 -30.32
CA PHE A 257 -15.16 50.80 -31.39
C PHE A 257 -15.93 49.48 -31.47
N VAL A 258 -15.26 48.34 -31.29
CA VAL A 258 -15.90 47.02 -31.25
C VAL A 258 -16.93 46.91 -30.11
N SER A 259 -16.61 47.36 -28.89
CA SER A 259 -17.55 47.30 -27.78
C SER A 259 -18.76 48.20 -28.00
N ARG A 260 -18.54 49.40 -28.56
CA ARG A 260 -19.61 50.31 -28.96
C ARG A 260 -20.54 49.67 -29.99
N ILE A 261 -20.00 49.06 -31.05
CA ILE A 261 -20.79 48.33 -32.06
C ILE A 261 -21.63 47.21 -31.42
N ILE A 262 -21.04 46.43 -30.50
CA ILE A 262 -21.76 45.34 -29.81
C ILE A 262 -22.91 45.89 -28.96
N GLN A 263 -22.72 46.96 -28.18
CA GLN A 263 -23.80 47.60 -27.41
C GLN A 263 -24.90 48.18 -28.32
N GLU A 264 -24.51 48.72 -29.47
CA GLU A 264 -25.38 49.43 -30.41
C GLU A 264 -26.25 48.48 -31.24
N GLU A 265 -25.72 47.30 -31.58
CA GLU A 265 -26.49 46.20 -32.20
C GLU A 265 -27.31 45.39 -31.20
N GLU A 266 -26.82 45.11 -29.98
CA GLU A 266 -27.59 44.38 -28.97
C GLU A 266 -28.88 45.14 -28.61
N ARG A 267 -28.84 46.48 -28.63
CA ARG A 267 -30.03 47.35 -28.48
C ARG A 267 -30.99 47.30 -29.67
N ARG A 268 -30.49 47.00 -30.88
CA ARG A 268 -31.26 46.89 -32.14
C ARG A 268 -31.50 45.45 -32.57
N ALA A 269 -31.36 44.49 -31.66
CA ALA A 269 -31.60 43.06 -31.95
C ALA A 269 -33.06 42.76 -32.35
N ALA A 270 -34.00 43.68 -32.08
CA ALA A 270 -35.40 43.59 -32.49
C ALA A 270 -35.72 44.28 -33.82
N ASP A 271 -34.82 45.11 -34.38
CA ASP A 271 -35.11 45.93 -35.55
C ASP A 271 -34.94 45.13 -36.85
N LEU A 272 -35.86 45.30 -37.81
CA LEU A 272 -35.78 44.64 -39.12
C LEU A 272 -34.42 44.85 -39.79
N GLY A 273 -33.89 43.79 -40.42
CA GLY A 273 -32.52 43.77 -40.94
C GLY A 273 -31.43 43.49 -39.90
N ALA A 274 -31.78 43.10 -38.66
CA ALA A 274 -30.84 42.56 -37.68
C ALA A 274 -30.19 41.26 -38.18
N LEU A 275 -28.91 41.06 -37.86
CA LEU A 275 -28.29 39.75 -37.97
C LEU A 275 -28.83 38.84 -36.84
N PRO A 276 -29.28 37.60 -37.11
CA PRO A 276 -29.85 36.73 -36.07
C PRO A 276 -28.83 36.32 -34.98
N GLY A 277 -29.16 36.64 -33.73
CA GLY A 277 -28.43 36.23 -32.52
C GLY A 277 -27.74 37.39 -31.78
N SER A 278 -27.44 37.18 -30.50
CA SER A 278 -26.79 38.19 -29.63
C SER A 278 -25.36 38.49 -30.10
N TRP A 279 -25.03 39.77 -30.23
CA TRP A 279 -23.66 40.23 -30.49
C TRP A 279 -22.77 40.01 -29.28
N MET A 280 -23.33 40.09 -28.07
CA MET A 280 -22.63 39.68 -26.85
C MET A 280 -22.26 38.19 -26.86
N ASP A 281 -23.09 37.29 -27.42
CA ASP A 281 -22.72 35.87 -27.57
C ASP A 281 -21.62 35.64 -28.62
N PHE A 282 -21.61 36.43 -29.71
CA PHE A 282 -20.54 36.36 -30.70
C PHE A 282 -19.21 36.91 -30.15
N TRP A 283 -19.25 37.94 -29.30
CA TRP A 283 -18.10 38.42 -28.53
C TRP A 283 -17.60 37.37 -27.54
N ARG A 284 -18.49 36.78 -26.72
CA ARG A 284 -18.16 35.66 -25.80
C ARG A 284 -17.50 34.50 -26.53
N SER A 285 -17.99 34.13 -27.72
CA SER A 285 -17.35 33.08 -28.53
C SER A 285 -15.96 33.48 -29.03
N ALA A 286 -15.79 34.71 -29.51
CA ALA A 286 -14.48 35.17 -29.99
C ALA A 286 -13.42 35.22 -28.88
N VAL A 287 -13.79 35.62 -27.65
CA VAL A 287 -12.91 35.53 -26.47
C VAL A 287 -12.52 34.07 -26.21
N ARG A 288 -13.51 33.16 -26.17
CA ARG A 288 -13.31 31.73 -25.97
C ARG A 288 -12.45 31.08 -27.06
N ASP A 289 -12.60 31.51 -28.31
CA ASP A 289 -11.82 31.00 -29.46
C ASP A 289 -10.38 31.55 -29.44
N GLY A 290 -10.16 32.75 -28.87
CA GLY A 290 -8.84 33.28 -28.56
C GLY A 290 -8.13 32.47 -27.47
N VAL A 291 -8.83 32.19 -26.37
CA VAL A 291 -8.38 31.31 -25.30
C VAL A 291 -8.07 29.89 -25.81
N GLN A 292 -8.96 29.31 -26.64
CA GLN A 292 -8.75 28.01 -27.28
C GLN A 292 -7.48 28.03 -28.16
N THR A 293 -7.29 29.08 -28.97
CA THR A 293 -6.09 29.26 -29.82
C THR A 293 -4.81 29.35 -28.99
N LYS A 294 -4.85 29.94 -27.78
CA LYS A 294 -3.68 29.98 -26.89
C LYS A 294 -3.39 28.63 -26.23
N VAL A 295 -4.42 27.91 -25.79
CA VAL A 295 -4.27 26.56 -25.21
C VAL A 295 -3.76 25.55 -26.26
N ASP A 296 -4.28 25.55 -27.48
CA ASP A 296 -3.79 24.67 -28.56
C ASP A 296 -2.39 25.07 -29.09
N ARG A 297 -1.87 26.28 -28.77
CA ARG A 297 -0.48 26.67 -29.02
C ARG A 297 0.52 26.14 -27.98
N VAL A 298 0.08 25.75 -26.79
CA VAL A 298 0.96 25.16 -25.77
C VAL A 298 1.42 23.79 -26.26
N GLN A 299 2.72 23.66 -26.54
CA GLN A 299 3.25 22.43 -27.15
C GLN A 299 2.98 21.21 -26.28
N LEU A 300 2.52 20.13 -26.93
CA LEU A 300 2.31 18.83 -26.31
C LEU A 300 3.46 17.92 -26.73
N GLU A 301 4.48 17.81 -25.88
CA GLU A 301 5.60 16.90 -26.13
C GLU A 301 5.10 15.45 -26.24
N THR A 302 5.68 14.68 -27.16
CA THR A 302 5.38 13.24 -27.24
C THR A 302 6.08 12.50 -26.09
N ARG A 303 5.46 11.41 -25.61
CA ARG A 303 6.01 10.59 -24.51
C ARG A 303 7.44 10.11 -24.77
N ASP A 304 7.78 9.88 -26.04
CA ASP A 304 9.11 9.38 -26.43
C ASP A 304 10.18 10.50 -26.43
N GLN A 305 9.78 11.78 -26.38
CA GLN A 305 10.66 12.93 -26.11
C GLN A 305 10.81 13.19 -24.60
N ASN A 306 9.75 13.01 -23.79
CA ASN A 306 9.79 13.32 -22.37
C ASN A 306 8.95 12.35 -21.51
N THR A 307 9.61 11.65 -20.57
CA THR A 307 8.96 10.73 -19.59
C THR A 307 8.07 11.42 -18.55
N SER A 308 7.90 12.75 -18.63
CA SER A 308 6.98 13.55 -17.82
C SER A 308 6.32 14.66 -18.65
N TRP A 309 6.18 14.43 -19.97
CA TRP A 309 5.52 15.29 -20.96
C TRP A 309 4.26 16.00 -20.42
N LEU A 310 3.34 15.24 -19.81
CA LEU A 310 2.08 15.77 -19.30
C LEU A 310 2.26 16.70 -18.10
N ALA A 311 3.18 16.38 -17.19
CA ALA A 311 3.46 17.23 -16.03
C ALA A 311 4.13 18.55 -16.44
N VAL A 312 4.98 18.53 -17.48
CA VAL A 312 5.59 19.72 -18.07
C VAL A 312 4.55 20.56 -18.82
N HIS A 313 3.76 19.94 -19.70
CA HIS A 313 2.68 20.61 -20.43
C HIS A 313 1.66 21.28 -19.49
N LEU A 314 1.20 20.58 -18.44
CA LEU A 314 0.30 21.13 -17.41
C LEU A 314 0.96 22.23 -16.56
N GLY A 315 2.29 22.28 -16.49
CA GLY A 315 3.05 23.39 -15.90
C GLY A 315 2.99 24.64 -16.77
N ILE A 316 3.46 24.53 -18.03
CA ILE A 316 3.48 25.62 -19.02
C ILE A 316 2.07 26.15 -19.28
N LEU A 317 1.06 25.28 -19.31
CA LEU A 317 -0.35 25.65 -19.45
C LEU A 317 -0.83 26.53 -18.28
N GLY A 318 -0.40 26.25 -17.05
CA GLY A 318 -0.71 27.08 -15.88
C GLY A 318 -0.03 28.46 -15.94
N GLU A 319 1.25 28.49 -16.32
CA GLU A 319 2.01 29.73 -16.51
C GLU A 319 1.42 30.60 -17.62
N THR A 320 0.97 29.97 -18.72
CA THR A 320 0.26 30.64 -19.81
C THR A 320 -1.04 31.29 -19.32
N VAL A 321 -1.84 30.57 -18.53
CA VAL A 321 -3.11 31.10 -17.98
C VAL A 321 -2.87 32.32 -17.08
N VAL A 322 -1.88 32.26 -16.18
CA VAL A 322 -1.54 33.39 -15.30
C VAL A 322 -1.09 34.61 -16.10
N SER A 323 -0.14 34.42 -17.02
CA SER A 323 0.35 35.50 -17.88
C SER A 323 -0.75 36.12 -18.74
N ASP A 324 -1.74 35.33 -19.17
CA ASP A 324 -2.86 35.84 -19.96
C ASP A 324 -3.81 36.69 -19.12
N LEU A 325 -4.22 36.20 -17.96
CA LEU A 325 -5.14 36.90 -17.06
C LEU A 325 -4.49 38.15 -16.46
N GLU A 326 -3.17 38.16 -16.25
CA GLU A 326 -2.43 39.37 -15.91
C GLU A 326 -2.43 40.41 -17.03
N GLY A 327 -2.37 39.98 -18.31
CA GLY A 327 -2.57 40.84 -19.47
C GLY A 327 -4.00 41.39 -19.56
N VAL A 328 -5.02 40.53 -19.35
CA VAL A 328 -6.42 40.95 -19.34
C VAL A 328 -6.67 42.03 -18.28
N ARG A 329 -6.16 41.81 -17.06
CA ARG A 329 -6.32 42.71 -15.92
C ARG A 329 -5.60 44.05 -16.12
N ARG A 330 -4.40 44.05 -16.72
CA ARG A 330 -3.60 45.27 -16.92
C ARG A 330 -4.06 46.11 -18.11
N GLU A 331 -4.45 45.49 -19.23
CA GLU A 331 -4.55 46.19 -20.53
C GLU A 331 -5.95 46.08 -21.18
N LEU A 332 -6.60 44.90 -21.14
CA LEU A 332 -7.94 44.75 -21.74
C LEU A 332 -9.07 45.30 -20.86
N ARG A 333 -8.90 45.32 -19.52
CA ARG A 333 -9.92 45.80 -18.57
C ARG A 333 -10.45 47.18 -18.97
N TRP A 334 -9.56 48.10 -19.30
CA TRP A 334 -9.84 49.49 -19.64
C TRP A 334 -10.25 49.70 -21.10
N SER A 335 -10.10 48.68 -21.95
CA SER A 335 -10.49 48.71 -23.37
C SER A 335 -11.98 48.41 -23.61
N TYR A 336 -12.77 48.24 -22.55
CA TYR A 336 -14.18 47.83 -22.59
C TYR A 336 -14.99 48.50 -21.47
N PRO A 337 -16.32 48.69 -21.62
CA PRO A 337 -17.19 49.17 -20.56
C PRO A 337 -17.35 48.13 -19.43
N PRO A 338 -17.54 48.55 -18.15
CA PRO A 338 -17.74 47.64 -17.02
C PRO A 338 -18.84 46.57 -17.22
N SER A 339 -19.94 46.93 -17.89
CA SER A 339 -21.03 46.01 -18.28
C SER A 339 -20.58 44.73 -19.03
N PHE A 340 -19.43 44.71 -19.71
CA PHE A 340 -18.92 43.51 -20.39
C PHE A 340 -18.32 42.47 -19.44
N ARG A 341 -17.87 42.87 -18.23
CA ARG A 341 -17.19 42.00 -17.26
C ARG A 341 -16.08 41.14 -17.88
N VAL A 342 -15.18 41.79 -18.62
CA VAL A 342 -14.18 41.11 -19.48
C VAL A 342 -13.34 40.08 -18.73
N PHE A 343 -12.83 40.43 -17.55
CA PHE A 343 -12.02 39.52 -16.72
C PHE A 343 -12.79 38.22 -16.39
N SER A 344 -14.03 38.37 -15.95
CA SER A 344 -14.94 37.26 -15.65
C SER A 344 -15.18 36.33 -16.84
N GLU A 345 -15.37 36.89 -18.04
CA GLU A 345 -15.65 36.10 -19.23
C GLU A 345 -14.39 35.39 -19.77
N TYR A 346 -13.20 35.97 -19.58
CA TYR A 346 -11.94 35.28 -19.78
C TYR A 346 -11.76 34.12 -18.79
N VAL A 347 -12.08 34.30 -17.50
CA VAL A 347 -12.04 33.22 -16.48
C VAL A 347 -12.99 32.07 -16.84
N ARG A 348 -14.24 32.37 -17.23
CA ARG A 348 -15.18 31.35 -17.74
C ARG A 348 -14.67 30.65 -18.99
N SER A 349 -14.14 31.41 -19.95
CA SER A 349 -13.55 30.88 -21.18
C SER A 349 -12.39 29.92 -20.89
N TYR A 350 -11.53 30.26 -19.91
CA TYR A 350 -10.47 29.35 -19.44
C TYR A 350 -11.04 28.11 -18.75
N ASN A 351 -12.00 28.24 -17.82
CA ASN A 351 -12.66 27.08 -17.18
C ASN A 351 -13.26 26.10 -18.21
N ALA A 352 -13.91 26.63 -19.25
CA ALA A 352 -14.51 25.87 -20.36
C ALA A 352 -13.47 25.19 -21.26
N VAL A 353 -12.51 25.96 -21.78
CA VAL A 353 -11.47 25.47 -22.70
C VAL A 353 -10.57 24.44 -22.01
N LEU A 354 -10.13 24.73 -20.79
CA LEU A 354 -9.27 23.82 -20.01
C LEU A 354 -10.04 22.56 -19.60
N GLY A 355 -11.34 22.65 -19.28
CA GLY A 355 -12.20 21.49 -19.04
C GLY A 355 -12.23 20.53 -20.25
N ARG A 356 -12.43 21.08 -21.46
CA ARG A 356 -12.39 20.30 -22.72
C ARG A 356 -10.99 19.74 -23.02
N HIS A 357 -9.93 20.49 -22.75
CA HIS A 357 -8.55 20.05 -22.97
C HIS A 357 -8.13 18.94 -22.01
N VAL A 358 -8.48 19.05 -20.73
CA VAL A 358 -8.27 17.99 -19.72
C VAL A 358 -8.98 16.69 -20.11
N LYS A 359 -10.22 16.76 -20.63
CA LYS A 359 -10.91 15.58 -21.19
C LYS A 359 -10.18 15.00 -22.40
N ARG A 360 -9.64 15.82 -23.30
CA ARG A 360 -8.81 15.38 -24.45
C ARG A 360 -7.55 14.63 -23.96
N LEU A 361 -6.83 15.20 -22.98
CA LEU A 361 -5.62 14.62 -22.39
C LEU A 361 -5.90 13.29 -21.67
N GLU A 362 -7.04 13.17 -20.97
CA GLU A 362 -7.43 11.94 -20.26
C GLU A 362 -7.37 10.70 -21.16
N THR A 363 -7.91 10.81 -22.38
CA THR A 363 -7.94 9.70 -23.36
C THR A 363 -6.55 9.20 -23.77
N GLN A 364 -5.53 10.06 -23.64
CA GLN A 364 -4.13 9.76 -23.95
C GLN A 364 -3.36 9.25 -22.71
N THR A 365 -3.85 9.52 -21.49
CA THR A 365 -3.22 9.02 -20.26
C THR A 365 -3.37 7.50 -20.12
N THR A 366 -2.22 6.80 -20.10
CA THR A 366 -2.16 5.34 -19.90
C THR A 366 -1.32 4.94 -18.69
N GLU A 367 -0.29 5.72 -18.36
CA GLU A 367 0.59 5.46 -17.20
C GLU A 367 0.04 6.06 -15.90
N LYS A 368 0.33 5.38 -14.77
CA LYS A 368 -0.05 5.85 -13.43
C LYS A 368 0.52 7.25 -13.10
N LYS A 369 1.71 7.58 -13.61
CA LYS A 369 2.36 8.89 -13.42
C LYS A 369 1.55 10.01 -14.08
N ASP A 370 1.11 9.78 -15.31
CA ASP A 370 0.36 10.76 -16.10
C ASP A 370 -1.03 10.99 -15.48
N ILE A 371 -1.70 9.91 -15.08
CA ILE A 371 -2.98 9.97 -14.35
C ILE A 371 -2.82 10.72 -13.01
N HIS A 372 -1.72 10.50 -12.28
CA HIS A 372 -1.40 11.26 -11.06
C HIS A 372 -1.13 12.74 -11.35
N ALA A 373 -0.40 13.07 -12.41
CA ALA A 373 -0.13 14.45 -12.80
C ALA A 373 -1.42 15.21 -13.14
N LEU A 374 -2.32 14.57 -13.91
CA LEU A 374 -3.62 15.11 -14.29
C LEU A 374 -4.53 15.32 -13.06
N LEU A 375 -4.64 14.32 -12.17
CA LEU A 375 -5.40 14.43 -10.92
C LEU A 375 -4.85 15.53 -10.01
N ASN A 376 -3.53 15.61 -9.83
CA ASN A 376 -2.90 16.65 -9.01
C ASN A 376 -3.13 18.05 -9.59
N TRP A 377 -3.14 18.19 -10.91
CA TRP A 377 -3.39 19.47 -11.56
C TRP A 377 -4.86 19.93 -11.37
N VAL A 378 -5.82 19.05 -11.67
CA VAL A 378 -7.26 19.34 -11.55
C VAL A 378 -7.69 19.59 -10.10
N LEU A 379 -7.21 18.79 -9.15
CA LEU A 379 -7.61 18.90 -7.74
C LEU A 379 -6.88 20.02 -7.00
N ASN A 380 -5.56 20.11 -7.17
CA ASN A 380 -4.71 20.96 -6.33
C ASN A 380 -4.14 22.17 -7.09
N ARG A 381 -3.47 21.95 -8.24
CA ARG A 381 -2.66 23.01 -8.85
C ARG A 381 -3.51 24.13 -9.47
N TYR A 382 -4.61 23.80 -10.15
CA TYR A 382 -5.47 24.79 -10.81
C TYR A 382 -6.04 25.83 -9.82
N LYS A 383 -6.59 25.36 -8.69
CA LYS A 383 -7.16 26.22 -7.63
C LYS A 383 -6.13 26.85 -6.69
N SER A 384 -4.84 26.55 -6.85
CA SER A 384 -3.78 27.06 -5.98
C SER A 384 -3.28 28.45 -6.39
N GLU A 385 -2.49 29.05 -5.49
CA GLU A 385 -1.66 30.25 -5.73
C GLU A 385 -0.73 30.15 -6.96
N SER A 386 -0.52 28.95 -7.52
CA SER A 386 0.32 28.77 -8.72
C SER A 386 -0.42 28.81 -10.06
N VAL A 387 -1.75 28.95 -10.05
CA VAL A 387 -2.55 29.27 -11.24
C VAL A 387 -3.65 30.28 -10.87
N MET A 388 -4.88 29.85 -10.58
CA MET A 388 -6.02 30.75 -10.45
C MET A 388 -6.05 31.55 -9.13
N GLY A 389 -5.31 31.11 -8.11
CA GLY A 389 -5.18 31.83 -6.83
C GLY A 389 -3.99 32.80 -6.77
N HIS A 390 -3.29 33.04 -7.89
CA HIS A 390 -2.06 33.82 -7.93
C HIS A 390 -2.26 35.25 -7.41
N VAL A 391 -1.27 35.78 -6.68
CA VAL A 391 -1.40 37.01 -5.87
C VAL A 391 -1.84 38.22 -6.70
N SER A 392 -1.41 38.32 -7.95
CA SER A 392 -1.80 39.38 -8.89
C SER A 392 -3.29 39.36 -9.28
N LEU A 393 -3.99 38.23 -9.10
CA LEU A 393 -5.40 38.04 -9.48
C LEU A 393 -6.35 38.08 -8.27
N GLN A 394 -5.84 38.09 -7.03
CA GLN A 394 -6.63 37.92 -5.79
C GLN A 394 -7.62 39.05 -5.43
N VAL A 395 -7.63 40.15 -6.18
CA VAL A 395 -8.62 41.22 -6.01
C VAL A 395 -9.87 40.90 -6.83
N ASP A 396 -9.69 40.71 -8.14
CA ASP A 396 -10.79 40.49 -9.10
C ASP A 396 -11.37 39.06 -9.03
N MET A 397 -10.58 38.07 -8.62
CA MET A 397 -11.02 36.67 -8.48
C MET A 397 -11.97 36.40 -7.30
N ARG A 398 -12.37 37.42 -6.52
CA ARG A 398 -13.23 37.24 -5.33
C ARG A 398 -14.70 37.00 -5.66
N GLU A 399 -15.15 37.41 -6.84
CA GLU A 399 -16.54 37.28 -7.29
C GLU A 399 -16.74 36.14 -8.31
N GLU A 400 -15.65 35.49 -8.76
CA GLU A 400 -15.68 34.53 -9.86
C GLU A 400 -15.60 33.06 -9.43
N THR A 401 -16.14 32.18 -10.28
CA THR A 401 -16.16 30.73 -10.05
C THR A 401 -14.90 30.06 -10.57
N VAL A 402 -14.08 29.53 -9.64
CA VAL A 402 -12.76 28.95 -9.95
C VAL A 402 -12.84 27.42 -10.20
N GLU A 403 -13.85 26.98 -10.96
CA GLU A 403 -14.10 25.57 -11.23
C GLU A 403 -14.07 25.26 -12.74
N LEU A 404 -13.26 24.28 -13.13
CA LEU A 404 -13.19 23.77 -14.51
C LEU A 404 -14.54 23.16 -14.91
N GLU A 405 -14.95 23.38 -16.16
CA GLU A 405 -16.18 22.77 -16.71
C GLU A 405 -15.98 21.27 -16.99
N LEU A 406 -16.10 20.47 -15.95
CA LEU A 406 -15.99 19.01 -15.96
C LEU A 406 -17.33 18.38 -15.60
N GLU A 407 -17.58 17.17 -16.12
CA GLU A 407 -18.72 16.36 -15.66
C GLU A 407 -18.47 15.90 -14.22
N PRO A 408 -19.48 15.87 -13.33
CA PRO A 408 -19.26 15.49 -11.93
C PRO A 408 -18.74 14.06 -11.77
N GLU A 409 -19.08 13.17 -12.71
CA GLU A 409 -18.56 11.81 -12.76
C GLU A 409 -17.10 11.72 -13.23
N PHE A 410 -16.61 12.66 -14.04
CA PHE A 410 -15.29 12.59 -14.69
C PHE A 410 -14.14 12.49 -13.67
N ILE A 411 -14.17 13.31 -12.62
CA ILE A 411 -13.17 13.26 -11.54
C ILE A 411 -13.23 11.91 -10.81
N THR A 412 -14.42 11.34 -10.64
CA THR A 412 -14.59 10.01 -10.02
C THR A 412 -14.04 8.90 -10.90
N GLN A 413 -14.36 8.91 -12.21
CA GLN A 413 -13.82 7.98 -13.19
C GLN A 413 -12.29 8.02 -13.24
N LEU A 414 -11.68 9.21 -13.23
CA LEU A 414 -10.23 9.39 -13.23
C LEU A 414 -9.58 8.90 -11.93
N LYS A 415 -10.22 9.15 -10.78
CA LYS A 415 -9.81 8.60 -9.46
C LYS A 415 -9.85 7.07 -9.45
N ASP A 416 -10.83 6.45 -10.12
CA ASP A 416 -10.95 4.98 -10.21
C ASP A 416 -10.02 4.36 -11.26
N LYS A 417 -9.75 5.05 -12.38
CA LYS A 417 -8.68 4.71 -13.34
C LYS A 417 -7.31 4.67 -12.65
N TYR A 418 -7.03 5.65 -11.78
CA TYR A 418 -5.82 5.66 -10.94
C TYR A 418 -5.78 4.47 -9.97
N CYS A 419 -6.87 4.19 -9.25
CA CYS A 419 -6.93 3.07 -8.31
C CYS A 419 -6.75 1.71 -9.01
N ASN A 420 -7.27 1.54 -10.23
CA ASN A 420 -7.05 0.33 -11.02
C ASN A 420 -5.59 0.19 -11.47
N LYS A 421 -4.91 1.27 -11.89
CA LYS A 421 -3.45 1.23 -12.15
C LYS A 421 -2.61 0.99 -10.90
N VAL A 422 -3.05 1.45 -9.73
CA VAL A 422 -2.45 1.07 -8.44
C VAL A 422 -2.57 -0.44 -8.18
N LYS A 423 -3.70 -1.07 -8.51
CA LYS A 423 -3.88 -2.53 -8.38
C LYS A 423 -2.95 -3.30 -9.32
N GLU A 424 -2.87 -2.92 -10.59
CA GLU A 424 -1.94 -3.51 -11.57
C GLU A 424 -0.47 -3.46 -11.08
N ASP A 425 -0.03 -2.27 -10.64
CA ASP A 425 1.33 -2.06 -10.11
C ASP A 425 1.58 -2.87 -8.81
N MET A 426 0.60 -2.94 -7.91
CA MET A 426 0.70 -3.71 -6.67
C MET A 426 0.83 -5.21 -6.97
N ARG A 427 -0.01 -5.72 -7.88
CA ARG A 427 0.02 -7.11 -8.34
C ARG A 427 1.38 -7.47 -8.94
N ALA A 428 1.91 -6.62 -9.83
CA ALA A 428 3.23 -6.81 -10.45
C ALA A 428 4.38 -6.74 -9.43
N ALA A 429 4.30 -5.85 -8.44
CA ALA A 429 5.28 -5.77 -7.36
C ALA A 429 5.29 -7.04 -6.49
N LEU A 430 4.10 -7.52 -6.09
CA LEU A 430 3.94 -8.77 -5.33
C LEU A 430 4.51 -9.97 -6.10
N ASP A 431 4.22 -10.08 -7.40
CA ASP A 431 4.72 -11.18 -8.23
C ASP A 431 6.23 -11.12 -8.45
N ASN A 432 6.82 -9.92 -8.43
CA ASN A 432 8.27 -9.74 -8.46
C ASN A 432 8.92 -10.10 -7.11
N ILE A 433 8.22 -9.94 -5.97
CA ILE A 433 8.70 -10.40 -4.66
C ILE A 433 8.70 -11.94 -4.59
N THR A 434 7.69 -12.63 -5.13
CA THR A 434 7.70 -14.11 -5.26
C THR A 434 8.88 -14.60 -6.10
N LYS A 435 9.19 -13.94 -7.23
CA LYS A 435 10.39 -14.25 -8.03
C LYS A 435 11.68 -14.02 -7.25
N LEU A 436 11.71 -13.01 -6.38
CA LEU A 436 12.84 -12.70 -5.50
C LEU A 436 13.12 -13.87 -4.54
N GLU A 437 12.08 -14.36 -3.85
CA GLU A 437 12.18 -15.53 -2.96
C GLU A 437 12.68 -16.79 -3.69
N HIS A 438 12.16 -17.05 -4.89
CA HIS A 438 12.68 -18.13 -5.74
C HIS A 438 14.17 -17.93 -6.09
N SER A 439 14.57 -16.70 -6.41
CA SER A 439 15.93 -16.36 -6.86
C SER A 439 17.00 -16.29 -5.76
N GLU A 440 16.61 -16.07 -4.50
CA GLU A 440 17.55 -15.94 -3.37
C GLU A 440 17.52 -17.14 -2.43
N PHE A 441 16.39 -17.87 -2.36
CA PHE A 441 16.23 -19.02 -1.48
C PHE A 441 15.98 -20.31 -2.27
N TRP A 442 14.85 -20.43 -2.97
CA TRP A 442 14.35 -21.75 -3.41
C TRP A 442 15.24 -22.43 -4.46
N ARG A 443 15.69 -21.68 -5.48
CA ARG A 443 16.53 -22.20 -6.58
C ARG A 443 17.84 -22.81 -6.06
N ASP A 444 18.51 -22.10 -5.14
CA ASP A 444 19.85 -22.45 -4.66
C ASP A 444 19.80 -23.18 -3.29
N ARG A 445 18.58 -23.48 -2.79
CA ARG A 445 18.28 -24.13 -1.50
C ARG A 445 18.96 -23.48 -0.29
N LYS A 446 19.06 -22.16 -0.28
CA LYS A 446 19.69 -21.39 0.80
C LYS A 446 18.87 -21.51 2.08
N GLU A 447 19.51 -21.90 3.20
CA GLU A 447 18.86 -21.87 4.52
C GLU A 447 18.43 -20.43 4.89
N PRO A 448 17.21 -20.22 5.44
CA PRO A 448 16.79 -18.94 5.97
C PRO A 448 17.64 -18.50 7.17
N GLU A 449 17.88 -17.20 7.28
CA GLU A 449 18.60 -16.61 8.41
C GLU A 449 17.61 -16.34 9.56
N ALA A 450 18.02 -16.59 10.81
CA ALA A 450 17.23 -16.25 11.99
C ALA A 450 17.43 -14.78 12.37
N THR A 451 16.37 -14.13 12.89
CA THR A 451 16.44 -12.78 13.44
C THR A 451 17.26 -12.74 14.75
N GLU A 452 17.53 -11.53 15.25
CA GLU A 452 18.10 -11.31 16.59
C GLU A 452 17.23 -11.93 17.72
N GLU A 453 15.93 -12.12 17.45
CA GLU A 453 14.97 -12.79 18.35
C GLU A 453 14.96 -14.33 18.21
N GLY A 454 15.79 -14.90 17.33
CA GLY A 454 15.88 -16.34 17.07
C GLY A 454 14.82 -16.91 16.11
N VAL A 455 13.98 -16.06 15.51
CA VAL A 455 12.84 -16.45 14.66
C VAL A 455 13.27 -16.52 13.19
N LEU A 456 12.87 -17.57 12.43
CA LEU A 456 13.11 -17.60 10.98
C LEU A 456 12.16 -16.64 10.24
N LEU A 457 12.71 -15.73 9.43
CA LEU A 457 11.92 -14.67 8.78
C LEU A 457 12.52 -14.31 7.41
N SER A 458 11.67 -14.05 6.41
CA SER A 458 12.09 -13.51 5.11
C SER A 458 11.69 -12.05 5.03
N ASP A 459 12.55 -11.15 4.51
CA ASP A 459 12.19 -9.72 4.42
C ASP A 459 10.97 -9.45 3.52
N MET A 460 10.41 -10.44 2.82
CA MET A 460 9.18 -10.31 2.04
C MET A 460 8.08 -9.52 2.77
N HIS A 461 7.89 -9.72 4.09
CA HIS A 461 6.89 -8.95 4.84
C HIS A 461 7.22 -7.44 4.91
N MET A 462 8.51 -7.08 5.03
CA MET A 462 8.99 -5.69 4.99
C MET A 462 8.92 -5.11 3.58
N ASP A 463 9.27 -5.87 2.55
CA ASP A 463 9.23 -5.41 1.15
C ASP A 463 7.77 -5.13 0.71
N ILE A 464 6.82 -6.01 1.07
CA ILE A 464 5.38 -5.80 0.86
C ILE A 464 4.85 -4.60 1.65
N TRP A 465 5.13 -4.55 2.96
CA TRP A 465 4.71 -3.43 3.82
C TRP A 465 5.21 -2.08 3.31
N THR A 466 6.48 -2.03 2.90
CA THR A 466 7.13 -0.81 2.39
C THR A 466 6.53 -0.39 1.04
N GLN A 467 6.17 -1.33 0.16
CA GLN A 467 5.47 -1.05 -1.08
C GLN A 467 4.06 -0.48 -0.83
N VAL A 468 3.26 -1.12 0.03
CA VAL A 468 1.90 -0.67 0.39
C VAL A 468 1.94 0.73 1.03
N LYS A 469 2.78 0.91 2.05
CA LYS A 469 2.96 2.21 2.73
C LYS A 469 3.45 3.28 1.76
N GLY A 470 4.38 2.96 0.87
CA GLY A 470 4.89 3.87 -0.16
C GLY A 470 3.77 4.36 -1.09
N VAL A 471 2.97 3.46 -1.66
CA VAL A 471 1.87 3.81 -2.57
C VAL A 471 0.80 4.68 -1.87
N ILE A 472 0.41 4.34 -0.64
CA ILE A 472 -0.56 5.13 0.14
C ILE A 472 0.01 6.52 0.46
N THR A 473 1.30 6.62 0.82
CA THR A 473 1.97 7.90 1.14
C THR A 473 2.05 8.85 -0.06
N HIS A 474 2.15 8.34 -1.29
CA HIS A 474 2.05 9.18 -2.50
C HIS A 474 0.60 9.61 -2.79
N SER A 475 -0.40 8.77 -2.47
CA SER A 475 -1.82 9.09 -2.71
C SER A 475 -2.41 10.19 -1.83
N ARG A 476 -1.72 10.58 -0.74
CA ARG A 476 -2.14 11.65 0.19
C ARG A 476 -2.39 12.97 -0.51
N VAL A 477 -1.51 13.31 -1.46
CA VAL A 477 -1.57 14.54 -2.26
C VAL A 477 -2.86 14.62 -3.08
N LEU A 478 -3.49 13.49 -3.42
CA LEU A 478 -4.74 13.44 -4.21
C LEU A 478 -6.00 13.26 -3.33
N GLU A 479 -5.86 13.29 -2.00
CA GLU A 479 -6.88 12.91 -1.01
C GLU A 479 -7.41 11.48 -1.20
N LEU A 480 -6.63 10.60 -1.85
CA LEU A 480 -7.07 9.25 -2.24
C LEU A 480 -6.72 8.15 -1.23
N GLU A 481 -6.19 8.50 -0.04
CA GLU A 481 -5.64 7.55 0.94
C GLU A 481 -6.53 6.33 1.19
N HIS A 482 -7.82 6.56 1.44
CA HIS A 482 -8.78 5.49 1.73
C HIS A 482 -9.03 4.58 0.51
N ARG A 483 -9.37 5.15 -0.67
CA ARG A 483 -9.61 4.36 -1.90
C ARG A 483 -8.36 3.57 -2.31
N VAL A 484 -7.18 4.17 -2.19
CA VAL A 484 -5.89 3.54 -2.51
C VAL A 484 -5.50 2.48 -1.50
N SER A 485 -5.71 2.71 -0.19
CA SER A 485 -5.45 1.70 0.84
C SER A 485 -6.30 0.45 0.63
N CYS A 486 -7.62 0.61 0.44
CA CYS A 486 -8.51 -0.52 0.22
C CYS A 486 -8.18 -1.22 -1.13
N SER A 487 -7.81 -0.47 -2.17
CA SER A 487 -7.35 -1.04 -3.45
C SER A 487 -6.07 -1.87 -3.32
N CYS A 488 -5.09 -1.42 -2.53
CA CYS A 488 -3.87 -2.17 -2.24
C CYS A 488 -4.18 -3.46 -1.47
N LEU A 489 -5.05 -3.38 -0.46
CA LEU A 489 -5.45 -4.54 0.34
C LEU A 489 -6.26 -5.58 -0.47
N GLN A 490 -7.07 -5.15 -1.44
CA GLN A 490 -7.82 -6.04 -2.35
C GLN A 490 -6.92 -6.90 -3.26
N GLU A 491 -5.77 -6.39 -3.70
CA GLU A 491 -4.76 -7.20 -4.40
C GLU A 491 -3.88 -7.99 -3.43
N LEU A 492 -3.52 -7.43 -2.28
CA LEU A 492 -2.75 -8.17 -1.26
C LEU A 492 -3.54 -9.37 -0.72
N ARG A 493 -4.86 -9.28 -0.62
CA ARG A 493 -5.78 -10.41 -0.33
C ARG A 493 -5.62 -11.58 -1.30
N GLN A 494 -5.31 -11.32 -2.58
CA GLN A 494 -5.06 -12.38 -3.57
C GLN A 494 -3.65 -12.98 -3.46
N PHE A 495 -2.74 -12.37 -2.70
CA PHE A 495 -1.34 -12.79 -2.65
C PHE A 495 -1.12 -14.18 -2.02
N PRO A 496 -1.69 -14.56 -0.84
CA PRO A 496 -1.40 -15.84 -0.22
C PRO A 496 -1.67 -17.04 -1.12
N LYS A 497 -2.78 -17.05 -1.87
CA LYS A 497 -3.13 -18.12 -2.83
C LYS A 497 -2.18 -18.22 -4.02
N ARG A 498 -1.72 -17.07 -4.55
CA ARG A 498 -0.76 -17.03 -5.67
C ARG A 498 0.65 -17.40 -5.22
N PHE A 499 1.03 -16.99 -4.01
CA PHE A 499 2.28 -17.37 -3.37
C PHE A 499 2.32 -18.87 -3.05
N ASP A 500 1.28 -19.43 -2.42
CA ASP A 500 1.15 -20.87 -2.10
C ASP A 500 1.30 -21.74 -3.36
N SER A 501 0.61 -21.37 -4.44
CA SER A 501 0.64 -22.09 -5.72
C SER A 501 2.06 -22.19 -6.30
N GLU A 502 2.82 -21.09 -6.28
CA GLU A 502 4.20 -21.05 -6.81
C GLU A 502 5.21 -21.66 -5.82
N PHE A 503 5.03 -21.44 -4.51
CA PHE A 503 5.86 -22.02 -3.45
C PHE A 503 5.79 -23.55 -3.49
N ARG A 504 4.60 -24.16 -3.53
CA ARG A 504 4.41 -25.61 -3.66
C ARG A 504 5.04 -26.16 -4.93
N ARG A 505 4.78 -25.52 -6.07
CA ARG A 505 5.34 -25.89 -7.39
C ARG A 505 6.87 -25.97 -7.40
N GLN A 506 7.54 -25.14 -6.61
CA GLN A 506 9.01 -25.06 -6.56
C GLN A 506 9.60 -25.88 -5.40
N CYS A 507 8.90 -25.97 -4.26
CA CYS A 507 9.47 -26.46 -3.01
C CYS A 507 8.96 -27.85 -2.58
N ASP A 508 7.81 -28.36 -3.04
CA ASP A 508 7.29 -29.64 -2.53
C ASP A 508 8.21 -30.83 -2.83
N VAL A 509 9.00 -30.75 -3.91
CA VAL A 509 10.11 -31.67 -4.23
C VAL A 509 11.24 -31.71 -3.20
N LEU A 510 11.22 -30.80 -2.22
CA LEU A 510 12.16 -30.77 -1.10
C LEU A 510 11.69 -31.60 0.09
N ARG A 511 10.39 -31.94 0.23
CA ARG A 511 9.89 -32.77 1.33
C ARG A 511 10.57 -34.16 1.31
N PRO A 512 11.06 -34.70 2.45
CA PRO A 512 10.99 -34.20 3.82
C PRO A 512 12.31 -33.57 4.33
N GLN A 513 13.12 -32.94 3.47
CA GLN A 513 14.40 -32.31 3.85
C GLN A 513 14.19 -31.15 4.83
N ARG A 514 15.13 -30.95 5.76
CA ARG A 514 15.12 -29.84 6.77
C ARG A 514 14.84 -28.46 6.17
N ILE A 515 15.37 -28.18 4.97
CA ILE A 515 15.15 -26.91 4.26
C ILE A 515 13.67 -26.63 3.93
N TRP A 516 12.89 -27.68 3.61
CA TRP A 516 11.45 -27.58 3.36
C TRP A 516 10.70 -27.15 4.62
N THR A 517 11.04 -27.76 5.75
CA THR A 517 10.53 -27.44 7.09
C THR A 517 10.89 -26.00 7.47
N GLN A 518 12.14 -25.58 7.28
CA GLN A 518 12.60 -24.21 7.51
C GLN A 518 11.82 -23.18 6.66
N TYR A 519 11.56 -23.44 5.38
CA TYR A 519 10.75 -22.55 4.54
C TYR A 519 9.29 -22.45 5.02
N HIS A 520 8.66 -23.55 5.41
CA HIS A 520 7.30 -23.52 5.97
C HIS A 520 7.23 -22.64 7.22
N ILE A 521 8.16 -22.81 8.17
CA ILE A 521 8.26 -21.98 9.38
C ILE A 521 8.50 -20.51 9.02
N THR A 522 9.42 -20.25 8.09
CA THR A 522 9.75 -18.89 7.62
C THR A 522 8.52 -18.18 7.07
N TYR A 523 7.69 -18.85 6.27
CA TYR A 523 6.50 -18.22 5.67
C TYR A 523 5.32 -18.11 6.64
N ILE A 524 5.13 -19.07 7.58
CA ILE A 524 4.22 -18.90 8.72
C ILE A 524 4.56 -17.62 9.51
N ASN A 525 5.82 -17.45 9.88
CA ASN A 525 6.31 -16.28 10.63
C ASN A 525 6.18 -14.98 9.79
N SER A 526 6.52 -15.03 8.50
CA SER A 526 6.54 -13.84 7.62
C SER A 526 5.13 -13.35 7.31
N PHE A 527 4.17 -14.23 7.01
CA PHE A 527 2.78 -13.83 6.76
C PHE A 527 2.05 -13.39 8.04
N SER A 528 2.41 -13.93 9.20
CA SER A 528 1.95 -13.42 10.50
C SER A 528 2.44 -11.98 10.75
N THR A 529 3.73 -11.74 10.54
CA THR A 529 4.35 -10.41 10.71
C THR A 529 3.84 -9.40 9.66
N LEU A 530 3.48 -9.87 8.46
CA LEU A 530 2.78 -9.08 7.46
C LEU A 530 1.38 -8.67 7.92
N LEU A 531 0.63 -9.57 8.57
CA LEU A 531 -0.70 -9.25 9.12
C LEU A 531 -0.60 -8.25 10.28
N GLU A 532 0.40 -8.41 11.17
CA GLU A 532 0.73 -7.44 12.23
C GLU A 532 0.98 -6.03 11.68
N HIS A 533 1.65 -5.91 10.52
CA HIS A 533 1.82 -4.62 9.84
C HIS A 533 0.50 -4.07 9.26
N MET A 534 -0.27 -4.90 8.57
CA MET A 534 -1.51 -4.48 7.89
C MET A 534 -2.66 -4.14 8.86
N GLU A 535 -2.59 -4.60 10.11
CA GLU A 535 -3.51 -4.22 11.19
C GLU A 535 -3.58 -2.69 11.39
N GLY A 536 -2.49 -1.98 11.12
CA GLY A 536 -2.46 -0.50 11.12
C GLY A 536 -3.42 0.18 10.14
N TYR A 537 -3.98 -0.57 9.17
CA TYR A 537 -5.01 -0.09 8.25
C TYR A 537 -6.45 -0.50 8.63
N ARG A 538 -6.68 -1.24 9.73
CA ARG A 538 -8.03 -1.72 10.10
C ARG A 538 -9.03 -0.59 10.30
N GLN A 539 -8.61 0.56 10.84
CA GLN A 539 -9.47 1.73 11.01
C GLN A 539 -9.93 2.35 9.68
N ALA A 540 -9.15 2.19 8.61
CA ALA A 540 -9.46 2.73 7.28
C ALA A 540 -10.23 1.73 6.41
N CYS A 541 -9.79 0.47 6.34
CA CYS A 541 -10.36 -0.55 5.45
C CYS A 541 -10.68 -1.86 6.20
N PRO A 542 -11.61 -1.86 7.18
CA PRO A 542 -11.83 -2.99 8.08
C PRO A 542 -12.26 -4.29 7.36
N SER A 543 -13.08 -4.17 6.32
CA SER A 543 -13.52 -5.30 5.49
C SER A 543 -12.37 -5.97 4.73
N GLU A 544 -11.42 -5.18 4.25
CA GLU A 544 -10.27 -5.68 3.47
C GLU A 544 -9.19 -6.26 4.38
N VAL A 545 -8.94 -5.66 5.55
CA VAL A 545 -8.04 -6.23 6.56
C VAL A 545 -8.57 -7.56 7.08
N GLU A 546 -9.87 -7.69 7.37
CA GLU A 546 -10.41 -8.99 7.81
C GLU A 546 -10.45 -10.02 6.66
N SER A 547 -10.70 -9.58 5.41
CA SER A 547 -10.61 -10.47 4.25
C SER A 547 -9.18 -10.99 4.04
N LEU A 548 -8.17 -10.12 4.14
CA LEU A 548 -6.76 -10.49 4.10
C LEU A 548 -6.38 -11.41 5.28
N SER A 549 -6.86 -11.09 6.48
CA SER A 549 -6.67 -11.91 7.69
C SER A 549 -7.16 -13.34 7.47
N ASN A 550 -8.31 -13.53 6.83
CA ASN A 550 -8.86 -14.86 6.55
C ASN A 550 -8.08 -15.64 5.46
N GLU A 551 -7.57 -14.96 4.42
CA GLU A 551 -6.70 -15.58 3.41
C GLU A 551 -5.33 -15.96 4.01
N ILE A 552 -4.79 -15.15 4.92
CA ILE A 552 -3.55 -15.45 5.67
C ILE A 552 -3.75 -16.60 6.66
N LYS A 553 -4.86 -16.64 7.40
CA LYS A 553 -5.24 -17.77 8.28
C LYS A 553 -5.32 -19.07 7.48
N TRP A 554 -6.01 -19.07 6.33
CA TRP A 554 -6.10 -20.24 5.43
C TRP A 554 -4.71 -20.76 5.02
N PHE A 555 -3.85 -19.88 4.52
CA PHE A 555 -2.48 -20.23 4.12
C PHE A 555 -1.65 -20.78 5.28
N THR A 556 -1.70 -20.12 6.44
CA THR A 556 -0.94 -20.50 7.64
C THR A 556 -1.37 -21.88 8.17
N VAL A 557 -2.68 -22.15 8.20
CA VAL A 557 -3.24 -23.47 8.58
C VAL A 557 -2.81 -24.56 7.59
N GLY A 558 -2.75 -24.24 6.29
CA GLY A 558 -2.20 -25.14 5.26
C GLY A 558 -0.76 -25.55 5.57
N LEU A 559 0.15 -24.57 5.74
CA LEU A 559 1.54 -24.85 6.05
C LEU A 559 1.73 -25.58 7.40
N LEU A 560 0.92 -25.27 8.41
CA LEU A 560 0.93 -25.98 9.70
C LEU A 560 0.47 -27.44 9.57
N GLN A 561 -0.52 -27.72 8.72
CA GLN A 561 -0.96 -29.09 8.41
C GLN A 561 0.13 -29.87 7.66
N ASP A 562 0.78 -29.25 6.67
CA ASP A 562 1.90 -29.83 5.93
C ASP A 562 3.06 -30.23 6.87
N LEU A 563 3.44 -29.35 7.79
CA LEU A 563 4.44 -29.61 8.85
C LEU A 563 4.03 -30.75 9.79
N GLN A 564 2.77 -30.73 10.25
CA GLN A 564 2.25 -31.81 11.10
C GLN A 564 2.32 -33.16 10.39
N ASP A 565 1.97 -33.24 9.12
CA ASP A 565 1.88 -34.51 8.40
C ASP A 565 3.27 -35.06 8.03
N GLN A 566 4.26 -34.19 7.76
CA GLN A 566 5.68 -34.58 7.68
C GLN A 566 6.13 -35.27 9.00
N PHE A 567 5.81 -34.67 10.15
CA PHE A 567 6.16 -35.25 11.45
C PHE A 567 5.43 -36.58 11.69
N LYS A 568 4.11 -36.61 11.52
CA LYS A 568 3.27 -37.82 11.71
C LYS A 568 3.76 -38.99 10.86
N GLU A 569 4.20 -38.73 9.62
CA GLU A 569 4.79 -39.74 8.73
C GLU A 569 6.13 -40.29 9.27
N HIS A 570 7.01 -39.41 9.74
CA HIS A 570 8.31 -39.80 10.33
C HIS A 570 8.13 -40.69 11.57
N VAL A 571 7.28 -40.30 12.52
CA VAL A 571 7.09 -41.05 13.78
C VAL A 571 6.18 -42.28 13.65
N LYS A 572 5.48 -42.46 12.51
CA LYS A 572 4.49 -43.51 12.24
C LYS A 572 4.98 -44.93 12.51
N ILE A 573 6.18 -45.25 12.04
CA ILE A 573 6.78 -46.60 12.14
C ILE A 573 7.36 -46.84 13.55
N PRO A 574 8.14 -45.91 14.15
CA PRO A 574 8.47 -45.90 15.57
C PRO A 574 7.26 -46.20 16.48
N LEU A 575 6.22 -45.37 16.43
CA LEU A 575 5.06 -45.46 17.31
C LEU A 575 4.34 -46.81 17.20
N ARG A 576 4.12 -47.31 15.97
CA ARG A 576 3.51 -48.63 15.71
C ARG A 576 4.29 -49.83 16.26
N ARG A 577 5.57 -49.65 16.66
CA ARG A 577 6.42 -50.71 17.24
C ARG A 577 6.53 -50.64 18.77
N MET A 578 5.98 -49.61 19.40
CA MET A 578 5.91 -49.49 20.87
C MET A 578 5.06 -50.61 21.47
N MET A 579 5.29 -50.91 22.75
CA MET A 579 4.57 -51.95 23.50
C MET A 579 4.69 -53.38 22.91
N THR A 580 5.64 -53.62 21.99
CA THR A 580 5.91 -54.95 21.41
C THR A 580 6.95 -55.75 22.20
N ARG A 581 7.08 -57.06 21.91
CA ARG A 581 8.13 -57.92 22.47
C ARG A 581 9.55 -57.41 22.17
N LYS A 582 9.76 -56.80 20.98
CA LYS A 582 11.04 -56.19 20.58
C LYS A 582 11.31 -54.95 21.43
N TRP A 583 10.34 -54.04 21.52
CA TRP A 583 10.42 -52.82 22.34
C TRP A 583 10.74 -53.09 23.81
N LEU A 584 10.24 -54.17 24.44
CA LEU A 584 10.60 -54.48 25.84
C LEU A 584 12.09 -54.85 26.04
N SER A 585 12.83 -55.07 24.95
CA SER A 585 14.22 -55.53 24.95
C SER A 585 15.19 -54.61 24.19
N ASN A 586 14.69 -53.58 23.50
CA ASN A 586 15.47 -52.68 22.64
C ASN A 586 14.82 -51.28 22.63
N ASP A 587 15.64 -50.23 22.50
CA ASP A 587 15.25 -48.82 22.54
C ASP A 587 15.42 -48.08 21.20
N GLU A 588 15.99 -48.68 20.15
CA GLU A 588 16.22 -47.98 18.86
C GLU A 588 14.93 -47.38 18.26
N ASP A 589 13.82 -48.13 18.26
CA ASP A 589 12.54 -47.60 17.75
C ASP A 589 12.02 -46.42 18.60
N PHE A 590 12.44 -46.26 19.87
CA PHE A 590 12.11 -45.09 20.70
C PHE A 590 13.09 -43.94 20.54
N LYS A 591 14.39 -44.20 20.37
CA LYS A 591 15.39 -43.15 20.10
C LYS A 591 15.01 -42.34 18.86
N VAL A 592 14.51 -43.00 17.80
CA VAL A 592 14.01 -42.31 16.59
C VAL A 592 12.79 -41.43 16.88
N LEU A 593 11.85 -41.90 17.70
CA LEU A 593 10.70 -41.08 18.14
C LEU A 593 11.16 -39.86 18.95
N TYR A 594 12.09 -40.06 19.88
CA TYR A 594 12.66 -38.98 20.69
C TYR A 594 13.41 -37.96 19.83
N GLN A 595 14.30 -38.41 18.94
CA GLN A 595 15.05 -37.56 18.01
C GLN A 595 14.13 -36.72 17.12
N GLY A 596 13.09 -37.31 16.50
CA GLY A 596 12.13 -36.54 15.72
C GLY A 596 11.35 -35.51 16.56
N THR A 597 11.09 -35.81 17.84
CA THR A 597 10.39 -34.90 18.78
C THR A 597 11.31 -33.79 19.30
N ASP A 598 12.62 -34.04 19.38
CA ASP A 598 13.66 -33.06 19.72
C ASP A 598 13.93 -32.12 18.52
N GLU A 599 13.99 -32.66 17.31
CA GLU A 599 13.99 -31.86 16.07
C GLU A 599 12.72 -31.00 15.95
N LEU A 600 11.55 -31.51 16.32
CA LEU A 600 10.33 -30.69 16.42
C LEU A 600 10.47 -29.56 17.45
N SER A 601 11.10 -29.82 18.60
CA SER A 601 11.36 -28.79 19.62
C SER A 601 12.22 -27.65 19.07
N ALA A 602 13.30 -27.98 18.35
CA ALA A 602 14.15 -27.00 17.66
C ALA A 602 13.40 -26.23 16.54
N HIS A 603 12.44 -26.86 15.86
CA HIS A 603 11.58 -26.17 14.89
C HIS A 603 10.57 -25.23 15.56
N CYS A 604 9.98 -25.62 16.70
CA CYS A 604 9.09 -24.76 17.48
C CYS A 604 9.83 -23.56 18.10
N SER A 605 11.10 -23.70 18.49
CA SER A 605 11.87 -22.59 19.10
C SER A 605 12.15 -21.43 18.13
N VAL A 606 12.07 -21.65 16.81
CA VAL A 606 12.30 -20.62 15.78
C VAL A 606 11.01 -20.14 15.09
N MET A 607 9.85 -20.44 15.69
CA MET A 607 8.51 -20.10 15.19
C MET A 607 7.77 -19.16 16.18
N LYS A 608 7.12 -18.11 15.65
CA LYS A 608 6.34 -17.16 16.45
C LYS A 608 5.14 -17.85 17.13
N LYS A 609 4.81 -17.41 18.34
CA LYS A 609 3.53 -17.73 19.00
C LYS A 609 2.39 -17.00 18.27
N PRO A 610 1.17 -17.56 18.19
CA PRO A 610 0.71 -18.81 18.81
C PRO A 610 1.13 -20.09 18.06
N HIS A 611 1.54 -19.99 16.79
CA HIS A 611 1.74 -21.13 15.89
C HIS A 611 2.66 -22.23 16.42
N SER A 612 3.74 -21.87 17.12
CA SER A 612 4.63 -22.84 17.78
C SER A 612 3.92 -23.66 18.86
N GLN A 613 3.10 -23.02 19.68
CA GLN A 613 2.26 -23.70 20.67
C GLN A 613 1.14 -24.52 20.03
N GLU A 614 0.53 -24.04 18.94
CA GLU A 614 -0.51 -24.79 18.21
C GLU A 614 0.05 -26.09 17.60
N LEU A 615 1.19 -26.00 16.91
CA LEU A 615 1.90 -27.15 16.33
C LEU A 615 2.31 -28.15 17.43
N ALA A 616 2.93 -27.67 18.51
CA ALA A 616 3.32 -28.49 19.65
C ALA A 616 2.12 -29.15 20.34
N SER A 617 0.99 -28.46 20.45
CA SER A 617 -0.24 -28.99 21.07
C SER A 617 -0.87 -30.11 20.25
N ALA A 618 -1.00 -29.91 18.93
CA ALA A 618 -1.55 -30.91 18.02
C ALA A 618 -0.68 -32.19 17.99
N LEU A 619 0.65 -32.02 17.98
CA LEU A 619 1.58 -33.14 17.93
C LEU A 619 1.78 -33.83 19.30
N HIS A 620 1.67 -33.11 20.42
CA HIS A 620 1.62 -33.73 21.76
C HIS A 620 0.41 -34.64 21.92
N LEU A 621 -0.77 -34.21 21.46
CA LEU A 621 -1.97 -35.05 21.46
C LEU A 621 -1.79 -36.27 20.55
N HIS A 622 -1.30 -36.09 19.32
CA HIS A 622 -1.08 -37.20 18.39
C HIS A 622 -0.07 -38.25 18.92
N VAL A 623 1.10 -37.81 19.41
CA VAL A 623 2.11 -38.71 19.99
C VAL A 623 1.55 -39.43 21.20
N SER A 624 0.78 -38.76 22.06
CA SER A 624 0.10 -39.38 23.20
C SER A 624 -0.91 -40.44 22.78
N GLN A 625 -1.73 -40.14 21.75
CA GLN A 625 -2.74 -41.05 21.20
C GLN A 625 -2.11 -42.33 20.62
N GLU A 626 -1.10 -42.22 19.75
CA GLU A 626 -0.47 -43.41 19.17
C GLU A 626 0.44 -44.13 20.18
N TYR A 627 1.22 -43.43 21.01
CA TYR A 627 2.13 -44.09 21.97
C TYR A 627 1.36 -44.92 23.02
N LEU A 628 0.37 -44.32 23.70
CA LEU A 628 -0.48 -45.03 24.66
C LEU A 628 -1.47 -45.97 23.94
N GLY A 629 -1.89 -45.62 22.73
CA GLY A 629 -2.79 -46.43 21.90
C GLY A 629 -2.24 -47.81 21.52
N GLN A 630 -0.92 -48.03 21.50
CA GLN A 630 -0.40 -49.39 21.29
C GLN A 630 -0.76 -50.36 22.44
N LEU A 631 -1.07 -49.86 23.65
CA LEU A 631 -1.61 -50.68 24.75
C LEU A 631 -3.00 -51.25 24.43
N MET A 632 -3.76 -50.60 23.53
CA MET A 632 -5.11 -50.99 23.13
C MET A 632 -5.14 -52.04 22.00
N LYS A 633 -3.99 -52.24 21.33
CA LYS A 633 -3.84 -53.09 20.13
C LYS A 633 -3.40 -54.53 20.43
N ASN A 634 -3.30 -54.91 21.71
CA ASN A 634 -2.99 -56.27 22.18
C ASN A 634 -1.79 -56.96 21.48
N ASN A 635 -0.75 -56.19 21.14
CA ASN A 635 0.43 -56.69 20.39
C ASN A 635 1.33 -57.63 21.22
N TYR A 636 1.36 -57.49 22.55
CA TYR A 636 2.20 -58.31 23.45
C TYR A 636 1.69 -58.28 24.89
N SER A 637 1.83 -59.39 25.62
CA SER A 637 1.35 -59.53 27.01
C SER A 637 2.52 -59.80 27.97
N CYS A 638 2.75 -58.85 28.88
CA CYS A 638 3.86 -58.76 29.83
C CYS A 638 3.68 -59.63 31.08
N LYS A 639 3.29 -60.90 30.90
CA LYS A 639 3.05 -61.87 31.99
C LYS A 639 4.24 -62.00 32.96
N ASN A 640 3.92 -62.26 34.24
CA ASN A 640 4.86 -62.34 35.37
C ASN A 640 5.62 -61.01 35.58
N ARG A 641 6.79 -60.99 36.23
CA ARG A 641 7.62 -59.79 36.53
C ARG A 641 7.97 -58.89 35.31
N LYS A 642 7.62 -59.29 34.09
CA LYS A 642 7.73 -58.45 32.89
C LYS A 642 6.84 -57.21 32.95
N HIS A 643 5.70 -57.23 33.66
CA HIS A 643 4.84 -56.05 33.78
C HIS A 643 5.52 -54.94 34.60
N GLU A 644 6.32 -55.28 35.62
CA GLU A 644 7.15 -54.31 36.36
C GLU A 644 8.20 -53.66 35.45
N LYS A 645 8.92 -54.46 34.65
CA LYS A 645 9.88 -53.92 33.66
C LYS A 645 9.18 -53.04 32.61
N ALA A 646 8.01 -53.46 32.12
CA ALA A 646 7.26 -52.71 31.13
C ALA A 646 6.77 -51.37 31.69
N ALA A 647 6.16 -51.35 32.89
CA ALA A 647 5.71 -50.12 33.54
C ALA A 647 6.86 -49.12 33.78
N ASN A 648 8.01 -49.59 34.29
CA ASN A 648 9.17 -48.72 34.47
C ASN A 648 9.68 -48.15 33.14
N LYS A 649 9.73 -48.98 32.08
CA LYS A 649 10.15 -48.51 30.75
C LYS A 649 9.17 -47.49 30.15
N ILE A 650 7.86 -47.72 30.26
CA ILE A 650 6.85 -46.75 29.81
C ILE A 650 7.00 -45.45 30.59
N ARG A 651 7.22 -45.50 31.91
CA ARG A 651 7.38 -44.33 32.78
C ARG A 651 8.58 -43.46 32.38
N THR A 652 9.74 -44.06 32.09
CA THR A 652 10.92 -43.32 31.59
C THR A 652 10.64 -42.68 30.24
N GLN A 653 10.23 -43.47 29.25
CA GLN A 653 9.96 -43.00 27.88
C GLN A 653 8.84 -41.95 27.81
N TRP A 654 7.83 -42.05 28.68
CA TRP A 654 6.78 -41.04 28.81
C TRP A 654 7.33 -39.73 29.40
N GLY A 655 8.13 -39.81 30.47
CA GLY A 655 8.79 -38.63 31.07
C GLY A 655 9.68 -37.87 30.07
N GLU A 656 10.44 -38.60 29.25
CA GLU A 656 11.31 -38.03 28.22
C GLU A 656 10.50 -37.27 27.14
N LEU A 657 9.35 -37.82 26.69
CA LEU A 657 8.45 -37.13 25.75
C LEU A 657 7.72 -35.94 26.40
N GLN A 658 7.30 -36.07 27.66
CA GLN A 658 6.67 -34.97 28.42
C GLN A 658 7.61 -33.77 28.55
N GLU A 659 8.90 -34.01 28.74
CA GLU A 659 9.88 -32.94 28.91
C GLU A 659 9.99 -32.10 27.64
N LEU A 660 10.06 -32.75 26.46
CA LEU A 660 10.09 -32.08 25.16
C LEU A 660 8.81 -31.27 24.89
N PHE A 661 7.63 -31.85 25.12
CA PHE A 661 6.37 -31.12 24.90
C PHE A 661 6.12 -29.99 25.91
N ARG A 662 6.73 -30.04 27.11
CA ARG A 662 6.71 -28.94 28.08
C ARG A 662 7.67 -27.81 27.69
N HIS A 663 8.84 -28.13 27.16
CA HIS A 663 9.77 -27.15 26.57
C HIS A 663 9.15 -26.45 25.35
N MET A 664 8.32 -27.15 24.57
CA MET A 664 7.53 -26.56 23.47
C MET A 664 6.25 -25.82 23.93
N GLU A 665 6.06 -25.59 25.23
CA GLU A 665 4.88 -24.92 25.81
C GLU A 665 3.51 -25.50 25.35
N SER A 666 3.41 -26.81 25.14
CA SER A 666 2.16 -27.43 24.69
C SER A 666 1.01 -27.17 25.67
N SER A 667 -0.12 -26.66 25.16
CA SER A 667 -1.37 -26.41 25.93
C SER A 667 -2.01 -27.66 26.56
N HIS A 668 -1.60 -28.86 26.15
CA HIS A 668 -2.19 -30.13 26.57
C HIS A 668 -1.55 -30.72 27.85
N GLU A 669 -1.27 -29.90 28.86
CA GLU A 669 -0.67 -30.34 30.13
C GLU A 669 -1.50 -31.42 30.86
N TRP A 670 -2.81 -31.46 30.63
CA TRP A 670 -3.71 -32.48 31.15
C TRP A 670 -3.36 -33.90 30.70
N LEU A 671 -2.56 -34.07 29.65
CA LEU A 671 -2.03 -35.36 29.20
C LEU A 671 -0.98 -35.93 30.16
N TYR A 672 -0.27 -35.07 30.91
CA TYR A 672 0.88 -35.49 31.70
C TYR A 672 0.59 -36.62 32.73
N PRO A 673 -0.43 -36.53 33.62
CA PRO A 673 -0.67 -37.59 34.63
C PRO A 673 -1.08 -38.95 34.04
N ILE A 674 -1.50 -39.03 32.78
CA ILE A 674 -2.16 -40.21 32.19
C ILE A 674 -1.19 -41.40 32.07
N GLY A 675 -0.02 -41.19 31.48
CA GLY A 675 1.01 -42.23 31.34
C GLY A 675 1.52 -42.70 32.70
N GLY A 676 1.60 -41.80 33.70
CA GLY A 676 1.90 -42.13 35.08
C GLY A 676 0.91 -43.14 35.68
N ALA A 677 -0.39 -42.81 35.63
CA ALA A 677 -1.46 -43.66 36.15
C ALA A 677 -1.57 -45.02 35.42
N LEU A 678 -1.37 -45.05 34.10
CA LEU A 678 -1.27 -46.30 33.33
C LEU A 678 -0.08 -47.16 33.80
N CYS A 679 1.07 -46.54 34.10
CA CYS A 679 2.22 -47.26 34.64
C CYS A 679 1.95 -47.84 36.04
N ASP A 680 1.18 -47.17 36.91
CA ASP A 680 0.83 -47.74 38.22
C ASP A 680 -0.13 -48.94 38.09
N ILE A 681 -1.11 -48.86 37.19
CA ILE A 681 -2.01 -49.98 36.87
C ILE A 681 -1.23 -51.20 36.31
N ILE A 682 -0.30 -50.97 35.38
CA ILE A 682 0.52 -52.04 34.77
C ILE A 682 1.58 -52.55 35.76
N GLY A 683 2.16 -51.67 36.57
CA GLY A 683 3.31 -51.93 37.44
C GLY A 683 2.97 -52.59 38.78
N GLN A 684 1.79 -52.32 39.36
CA GLN A 684 1.44 -52.74 40.74
C GLN A 684 1.76 -54.22 41.01
N LYS A 685 2.35 -54.54 42.16
CA LYS A 685 2.79 -55.92 42.45
C LYS A 685 1.63 -56.87 42.72
N HIS A 686 0.66 -56.47 43.54
CA HIS A 686 -0.50 -57.31 43.88
C HIS A 686 -1.73 -56.94 43.04
N ALA A 687 -2.38 -57.94 42.43
CA ALA A 687 -3.51 -57.72 41.53
C ALA A 687 -4.74 -57.10 42.22
N SER A 688 -4.93 -57.39 43.51
CA SER A 688 -5.99 -56.87 44.37
C SER A 688 -5.89 -55.36 44.65
N GLU A 689 -4.72 -54.76 44.44
CA GLU A 689 -4.43 -53.34 44.73
C GLU A 689 -4.57 -52.45 43.49
N ILE A 690 -4.58 -53.02 42.28
CA ILE A 690 -4.75 -52.29 41.00
C ILE A 690 -6.00 -51.40 41.03
N LYS A 691 -7.05 -51.83 41.73
CA LYS A 691 -8.31 -51.10 41.91
C LYS A 691 -8.11 -49.70 42.51
N ASN A 692 -7.05 -49.48 43.30
CA ASN A 692 -6.73 -48.22 43.97
C ASN A 692 -6.20 -47.18 42.96
N HIS A 693 -5.50 -47.62 41.92
CA HIS A 693 -4.87 -46.77 40.90
C HIS A 693 -5.82 -46.35 39.77
N LEU A 694 -7.11 -46.71 39.86
CA LEU A 694 -8.11 -46.35 38.85
C LEU A 694 -8.59 -44.91 38.95
N TRP A 695 -8.50 -44.27 40.13
CA TRP A 695 -9.06 -42.93 40.32
C TRP A 695 -8.39 -41.84 39.46
N PRO A 696 -7.04 -41.73 39.37
CA PRO A 696 -6.42 -40.66 38.59
C PRO A 696 -6.77 -40.72 37.09
N ILE A 697 -6.80 -41.92 36.50
CA ILE A 697 -7.16 -42.06 35.08
C ILE A 697 -8.65 -41.81 34.81
N VAL A 698 -9.53 -42.11 35.77
CA VAL A 698 -10.96 -41.76 35.69
C VAL A 698 -11.20 -40.26 35.82
N LEU A 699 -10.42 -39.57 36.67
CA LEU A 699 -10.49 -38.13 36.89
C LEU A 699 -9.95 -37.31 35.72
N HIS A 700 -8.81 -37.70 35.16
CA HIS A 700 -8.18 -36.97 34.04
C HIS A 700 -8.74 -37.33 32.66
N CYS A 701 -9.34 -38.52 32.49
CA CYS A 701 -9.84 -39.02 31.21
C CYS A 701 -11.25 -39.63 31.37
N PRO A 702 -12.32 -38.81 31.27
CA PRO A 702 -13.69 -39.30 31.44
C PRO A 702 -14.10 -40.31 30.37
N ASP A 703 -13.48 -40.25 29.19
CA ASP A 703 -13.64 -41.17 28.06
C ASP A 703 -12.95 -42.55 28.23
N PHE A 704 -12.16 -42.76 29.30
CA PHE A 704 -11.47 -44.02 29.57
C PHE A 704 -12.47 -45.17 29.87
N SER A 705 -12.92 -45.84 28.82
CA SER A 705 -13.94 -46.89 28.86
C SER A 705 -13.46 -48.21 29.49
N ARG A 706 -14.43 -49.07 29.84
CA ARG A 706 -14.17 -50.45 30.27
C ARG A 706 -13.39 -51.28 29.23
N LYS A 707 -13.50 -50.97 27.92
CA LYS A 707 -12.73 -51.66 26.87
C LYS A 707 -11.24 -51.34 26.99
N HIS A 708 -10.90 -50.09 27.31
CA HIS A 708 -9.51 -49.63 27.46
C HIS A 708 -8.85 -50.31 28.66
N LEU A 709 -9.56 -50.38 29.80
CA LEU A 709 -9.06 -51.09 30.98
C LEU A 709 -8.85 -52.59 30.72
N VAL A 710 -9.72 -53.26 29.96
CA VAL A 710 -9.52 -54.67 29.57
C VAL A 710 -8.24 -54.86 28.75
N ALA A 711 -7.95 -53.97 27.79
CA ALA A 711 -6.72 -54.04 27.00
C ALA A 711 -5.45 -53.76 27.84
N VAL A 712 -5.49 -52.75 28.72
CA VAL A 712 -4.38 -52.46 29.66
C VAL A 712 -4.11 -53.65 30.60
N LEU A 713 -5.17 -54.30 31.11
CA LEU A 713 -5.04 -55.52 31.93
C LEU A 713 -4.54 -56.72 31.11
N TRP A 714 -4.91 -56.83 29.82
CA TRP A 714 -4.39 -57.85 28.91
C TRP A 714 -2.90 -57.65 28.61
N PHE A 715 -2.47 -56.41 28.36
CA PHE A 715 -1.06 -56.03 28.18
C PHE A 715 -0.24 -56.34 29.42
N ARG A 716 -0.78 -56.08 30.62
CA ARG A 716 -0.21 -56.51 31.90
C ARG A 716 -0.17 -58.04 32.06
N GLY A 717 -1.11 -58.76 31.44
CA GLY A 717 -1.24 -60.22 31.50
C GLY A 717 -2.33 -60.75 32.47
N LEU A 718 -3.13 -59.86 33.06
CA LEU A 718 -4.25 -60.20 33.95
C LEU A 718 -5.56 -60.33 33.15
N VAL A 719 -5.72 -61.41 32.40
CA VAL A 719 -6.84 -61.58 31.43
C VAL A 719 -8.14 -62.09 32.09
N ARG A 720 -8.07 -62.82 33.21
CA ARG A 720 -9.24 -63.43 33.88
C ARG A 720 -8.98 -63.70 35.37
N GLY A 721 -10.03 -63.75 36.19
CA GLY A 721 -9.95 -64.09 37.62
C GLY A 721 -11.02 -63.40 38.48
N ARG A 722 -10.92 -63.54 39.82
CA ARG A 722 -11.70 -62.73 40.77
C ARG A 722 -11.26 -61.26 40.68
N GLU A 723 -9.98 -60.98 40.88
CA GLU A 723 -9.43 -59.61 40.85
C GLU A 723 -9.75 -58.88 39.54
N HIS A 724 -9.61 -59.54 38.38
CA HIS A 724 -9.99 -58.97 37.09
C HIS A 724 -11.46 -58.49 37.06
N ARG A 725 -12.41 -59.27 37.62
CA ARG A 725 -13.81 -58.83 37.72
C ARG A 725 -13.98 -57.69 38.72
N GLN A 726 -13.29 -57.75 39.87
CA GLN A 726 -13.35 -56.72 40.91
C GLN A 726 -12.82 -55.36 40.42
N ILE A 727 -11.74 -55.35 39.64
CA ILE A 727 -11.13 -54.15 39.03
C ILE A 727 -12.10 -53.50 38.03
N LEU A 728 -12.72 -54.30 37.14
CA LEU A 728 -13.71 -53.79 36.19
C LEU A 728 -14.99 -53.30 36.87
N GLN A 729 -15.40 -53.93 37.97
CA GLN A 729 -16.50 -53.45 38.82
C GLN A 729 -16.13 -52.11 39.49
N ASN A 730 -14.91 -51.94 40.01
CA ASN A 730 -14.49 -50.69 40.62
C ASN A 730 -14.46 -49.52 39.63
N LEU A 731 -13.95 -49.74 38.39
CA LEU A 731 -14.09 -48.73 37.32
C LEU A 731 -15.55 -48.34 37.08
N SER A 732 -16.47 -49.30 37.12
CA SER A 732 -17.91 -49.07 36.91
C SER A 732 -18.61 -48.39 38.08
N ALA A 733 -18.01 -48.39 39.28
CA ALA A 733 -18.45 -47.63 40.43
C ALA A 733 -17.91 -46.19 40.35
N LEU A 734 -16.57 -46.03 40.30
CA LEU A 734 -15.89 -44.73 40.24
C LEU A 734 -16.39 -43.82 39.09
N LYS A 735 -16.86 -44.40 37.98
CA LYS A 735 -17.47 -43.63 36.87
C LYS A 735 -18.85 -43.02 37.16
N LYS A 736 -19.55 -43.47 38.21
CA LYS A 736 -20.80 -42.86 38.69
C LYS A 736 -20.54 -41.67 39.60
N ASP A 737 -19.39 -41.68 40.25
CA ASP A 737 -19.02 -40.74 41.32
C ASP A 737 -18.22 -39.52 40.79
N ILE A 738 -18.10 -39.37 39.46
CA ILE A 738 -17.39 -38.25 38.81
C ILE A 738 -18.27 -36.98 38.81
N PRO A 739 -17.84 -35.86 39.39
CA PRO A 739 -18.48 -34.56 39.19
C PRO A 739 -18.30 -34.09 37.73
N ILE A 740 -19.40 -33.70 37.08
CA ILE A 740 -19.53 -33.09 35.73
C ILE A 740 -18.25 -33.20 34.86
N PRO A 741 -18.08 -34.27 34.06
CA PRO A 741 -16.85 -34.49 33.31
C PRO A 741 -16.61 -33.42 32.23
N ASP A 742 -15.36 -32.97 32.12
CA ASP A 742 -14.90 -32.06 31.07
C ASP A 742 -14.93 -32.77 29.70
N LYS A 743 -16.03 -32.58 28.97
CA LYS A 743 -16.29 -33.21 27.67
C LYS A 743 -15.32 -32.80 26.56
N LYS A 744 -14.42 -31.82 26.79
CA LYS A 744 -13.39 -31.42 25.82
C LYS A 744 -12.14 -32.31 25.87
N ARG A 745 -11.95 -33.09 26.93
CA ARG A 745 -10.79 -33.99 27.08
C ARG A 745 -11.08 -35.33 26.43
N VAL A 746 -10.60 -35.47 25.21
CA VAL A 746 -10.73 -36.68 24.40
C VAL A 746 -9.33 -37.22 24.10
N LEU A 747 -9.08 -38.48 24.46
CA LEU A 747 -7.81 -39.17 24.19
C LEU A 747 -8.05 -40.62 23.81
N PHE A 748 -8.88 -41.32 24.58
CA PHE A 748 -9.13 -42.74 24.44
C PHE A 748 -10.33 -43.07 23.54
N SER A 749 -11.31 -42.18 23.35
CA SER A 749 -12.46 -42.52 22.46
C SER A 749 -12.07 -42.67 20.98
N GLU A 750 -10.93 -42.10 20.59
CA GLU A 750 -10.35 -42.23 19.24
C GLU A 750 -9.42 -43.45 19.11
N MET A 751 -9.03 -44.08 20.22
CA MET A 751 -8.17 -45.27 20.21
C MET A 751 -8.96 -46.52 19.83
N GLN A 752 -8.64 -47.13 18.69
CA GLN A 752 -9.17 -48.44 18.31
C GLN A 752 -8.65 -49.54 19.26
N VAL A 753 -9.58 -50.30 19.84
CA VAL A 753 -9.29 -51.35 20.84
C VAL A 753 -9.53 -52.73 20.23
N THR A 754 -8.49 -53.54 20.09
CA THR A 754 -8.58 -54.89 19.49
C THR A 754 -9.02 -55.92 20.54
N VAL A 755 -10.23 -55.77 21.09
CA VAL A 755 -10.77 -56.67 22.11
C VAL A 755 -11.34 -57.93 21.46
N ASN A 756 -10.66 -59.07 21.62
CA ASN A 756 -11.28 -60.39 21.41
C ASN A 756 -12.28 -60.65 22.56
N THR A 757 -13.49 -60.12 22.41
CA THR A 757 -14.60 -60.29 23.37
C THR A 757 -15.45 -61.54 23.08
N ASP A 758 -15.30 -62.13 21.90
CA ASP A 758 -16.20 -63.16 21.37
C ASP A 758 -15.86 -64.55 21.90
N CYS A 759 -16.28 -64.80 23.14
CA CYS A 759 -16.54 -66.14 23.67
C CYS A 759 -17.87 -66.26 24.45
N PHE A 760 -18.51 -65.15 24.87
CA PHE A 760 -19.63 -65.20 25.83
C PHE A 760 -20.75 -64.15 25.67
N THR A 761 -21.16 -63.81 24.44
CA THR A 761 -22.46 -63.16 24.17
C THR A 761 -23.00 -63.50 22.77
N ASN A 762 -23.39 -64.77 22.53
CA ASN A 762 -24.25 -65.16 21.41
C ASN A 762 -24.88 -66.55 21.66
N LEU A 763 -25.89 -66.59 22.53
CA LEU A 763 -26.88 -67.67 22.58
C LEU A 763 -28.14 -67.16 21.87
N PRO A 764 -28.52 -67.72 20.70
CA PRO A 764 -29.70 -67.25 19.98
C PRO A 764 -30.98 -67.73 20.67
N PHE A 765 -31.71 -66.80 21.29
CA PHE A 765 -33.09 -67.01 21.73
C PHE A 765 -34.02 -67.10 20.50
N SER A 766 -34.07 -68.27 19.86
CA SER A 766 -34.92 -68.50 18.67
C SER A 766 -35.31 -69.98 18.49
N CYS A 767 -35.91 -70.57 19.53
CA CYS A 767 -36.44 -71.95 19.50
C CYS A 767 -37.74 -72.06 20.31
N LEU A 768 -38.82 -71.36 19.91
CA LEU A 768 -40.16 -71.57 20.48
C LEU A 768 -41.32 -70.94 19.65
N SER A 769 -41.41 -71.21 18.34
CA SER A 769 -42.56 -70.75 17.53
C SER A 769 -42.78 -71.51 16.20
N PHE A 770 -43.06 -72.82 16.26
CA PHE A 770 -43.82 -73.50 15.20
C PHE A 770 -44.54 -74.74 15.76
N ILE A 771 -45.86 -74.63 15.89
CA ILE A 771 -46.78 -75.76 16.01
C ILE A 771 -47.54 -75.81 14.68
N PRO A 772 -47.55 -76.94 13.94
CA PRO A 772 -48.34 -77.06 12.72
C PRO A 772 -49.84 -77.20 13.05
N GLN A 773 -50.71 -76.75 12.16
CA GLN A 773 -52.13 -77.02 12.26
C GLN A 773 -52.45 -78.47 11.84
N ASN A 774 -53.01 -79.23 12.76
CA ASN A 774 -54.15 -80.15 12.58
C ASN A 774 -54.71 -80.50 13.96
#